data_AF-V5H9F6-F1
#
_entry.id   AF-V5H9F6-F1
#
_cell.length_a   1.000
_cell.length_b   1.000
_cell.length_c   1.000
_cell.angle_alpha   90.00
_cell.angle_beta   90.00
_cell.angle_gamma   90.00
#
_symmetry.space_group_name_H-M   'P 1'
#
loop_
_entity.id
_entity.type
_entity.pdbx_description
1 polymer ?
#
loop_
_entity_poly.entity_id
_entity_poly.type
_entity_poly.pdbx_seq_one_letter_code
_entity_poly.pdbx_strand_id
1 'polypeptide(L)'
;MTLSALGLPSSHHFIAILRALIAFCAVLAWECMELNKRGPSFLLKKAVSRGLSTWRSRFQKRRLDLYDVEARGDPVKLGFLYPELEWELEAPQPEHKIQHHLDEFLCWGCNSSGESLLVWVSREPGGVVRASLRLRDSEGRTWLLPRAAFPDRSSQESRRFSTGRLQVTCLRPMRRWKLTFNGRLREELADGTGVTRHVDLRLFINAGSDVYDHDCDTSAEARALFLANGSWAGLAGDMPRNNAYEQSVNLFGTLSVTGEETVGKELRLWGLRQRMRGLRADCSGSTNHILGTLLNRTVFHVSSEKIRSTTLRRGFVMAPNLFLHAVDDWKGPEEVGGEERLQLRTARHVYDICVEQSNEESSADIAGDSCLEVVHELNLKTGETRGHGVRLVLRRKPSPWKPPAIVSKPQSSKEFQDQRVVCLRDASAWDTRLCGGKASSLAVLSAMVPLSREKFVVPGAVVLTTRAYDDFRDHNKLATCLKELDTYHRLNIDQKKTLSIRICEAVERAEMPPSLVLQLEAQLRTSSRGDRIGSERFAVRSSAVGEDSEEMSCAGQMETFLNVAGPQEVMRCAVKCWASQFRHPALEYKWQHGQPLEAPMAVLVQEMVQSDVAGVLFTCDPVSGDPTRLVINANYGLGESVVSSLAEPDTVTLERSEDGLMTILL
;
A
#
# COMPACT_ATOMS: atom_id res chain seq x y z
N MET A 1 -45.25 -46.37 -26.36
CA MET A 1 -44.26 -47.31 -26.91
C MET A 1 -42.91 -47.01 -26.30
N THR A 2 -42.46 -47.98 -25.51
CA THR A 2 -41.13 -48.23 -24.91
C THR A 2 -39.92 -47.43 -25.43
N LEU A 3 -39.25 -46.76 -24.48
CA LEU A 3 -37.85 -46.31 -24.54
C LEU A 3 -36.90 -47.53 -24.54
N SER A 4 -36.77 -48.20 -25.69
CA SER A 4 -35.85 -49.33 -25.89
C SER A 4 -34.99 -49.14 -27.14
N ALA A 5 -34.27 -48.01 -27.23
CA ALA A 5 -33.41 -47.71 -28.38
C ALA A 5 -32.04 -47.10 -28.03
N LEU A 6 -31.63 -47.11 -26.76
CA LEU A 6 -30.26 -46.77 -26.37
C LEU A 6 -29.76 -47.87 -25.45
N GLY A 7 -28.93 -48.77 -26.00
CA GLY A 7 -28.28 -49.86 -25.28
C GLY A 7 -27.30 -49.34 -24.21
N LEU A 8 -27.84 -48.78 -23.14
CA LEU A 8 -27.11 -48.46 -21.92
C LEU A 8 -27.18 -49.68 -21.00
N PRO A 9 -26.04 -50.18 -20.48
CA PRO A 9 -26.06 -51.27 -19.53
C PRO A 9 -26.82 -50.84 -18.26
N SER A 10 -27.63 -51.75 -17.72
CA SER A 10 -28.41 -51.55 -16.49
C SER A 10 -27.58 -50.91 -15.36
N SER A 11 -28.21 -50.05 -14.55
CA SER A 11 -27.59 -49.35 -13.40
C SER A 11 -26.79 -50.27 -12.47
N HIS A 12 -27.17 -51.55 -12.39
CA HIS A 12 -26.43 -52.58 -11.66
C HIS A 12 -25.06 -52.91 -12.26
N HIS A 13 -24.90 -52.90 -13.59
CA HIS A 13 -23.61 -53.11 -14.25
C HIS A 13 -22.68 -51.91 -14.06
N PHE A 14 -23.21 -50.68 -14.09
CA PHE A 14 -22.41 -49.47 -13.83
C PHE A 14 -21.90 -49.42 -12.38
N ILE A 15 -22.76 -49.78 -11.42
CA ILE A 15 -22.39 -49.87 -10.01
C ILE A 15 -21.43 -51.03 -9.75
N ALA A 16 -21.58 -52.16 -10.46
CA ALA A 16 -20.65 -53.28 -10.36
C ALA A 16 -19.27 -52.95 -10.94
N ILE A 17 -19.21 -52.28 -12.08
CA ILE A 17 -17.96 -51.79 -12.69
C ILE A 17 -17.31 -50.75 -11.76
N LEU A 18 -18.07 -49.82 -11.20
CA LEU A 18 -17.55 -48.83 -10.25
C LEU A 18 -17.02 -49.49 -8.97
N ARG A 19 -17.72 -50.49 -8.41
CA ARG A 19 -17.25 -51.26 -7.25
C ARG A 19 -16.02 -52.11 -7.56
N ALA A 20 -15.96 -52.72 -8.73
CA ALA A 20 -14.79 -53.46 -9.19
C ALA A 20 -13.59 -52.53 -9.42
N LEU A 21 -13.82 -51.32 -9.95
CA LEU A 21 -12.78 -50.30 -10.12
C LEU A 21 -12.28 -49.79 -8.77
N ILE A 22 -13.18 -49.54 -7.82
CA ILE A 22 -12.82 -49.13 -6.44
C ILE A 22 -12.05 -50.25 -5.72
N ALA A 23 -12.49 -51.50 -5.84
CA ALA A 23 -11.80 -52.64 -5.24
C ALA A 23 -10.42 -52.88 -5.89
N PHE A 24 -10.32 -52.77 -7.21
CA PHE A 24 -9.07 -52.85 -7.95
C PHE A 24 -8.10 -51.72 -7.57
N CYS A 25 -8.60 -50.48 -7.48
CA CYS A 25 -7.83 -49.34 -6.99
C CYS A 25 -7.43 -49.49 -5.51
N ALA A 26 -8.24 -50.12 -4.67
CA ALA A 26 -7.93 -50.38 -3.26
C ALA A 26 -6.84 -51.46 -3.10
N VAL A 27 -6.89 -52.54 -3.88
CA VAL A 27 -5.86 -53.58 -3.90
C VAL A 27 -4.55 -53.06 -4.47
N LEU A 28 -4.60 -52.28 -5.57
CA LEU A 28 -3.42 -51.59 -6.10
C LEU A 28 -2.86 -50.54 -5.13
N ALA A 29 -3.72 -49.82 -4.40
CA ALA A 29 -3.28 -48.88 -3.37
C ALA A 29 -2.60 -49.61 -2.20
N TRP A 30 -3.11 -50.78 -1.79
CA TRP A 30 -2.54 -51.62 -0.73
C TRP A 30 -1.16 -52.18 -1.13
N GLU A 31 -1.02 -52.77 -2.32
CA GLU A 31 0.27 -53.26 -2.80
C GLU A 31 1.26 -52.12 -3.14
N CYS A 32 0.77 -50.95 -3.57
CA CYS A 32 1.63 -49.80 -3.84
C CYS A 32 2.02 -48.99 -2.59
N MET A 33 1.41 -49.26 -1.42
CA MET A 33 1.80 -48.62 -0.15
C MET A 33 3.17 -49.09 0.32
N GLU A 34 3.65 -50.27 -0.09
CA GLU A 34 4.99 -50.76 0.26
C GLU A 34 6.13 -50.26 -0.65
N LEU A 35 5.84 -49.69 -1.83
CA LEU A 35 6.87 -49.34 -2.82
C LEU A 35 6.91 -47.83 -3.09
N ASN A 36 7.59 -47.11 -2.19
CA ASN A 36 7.80 -45.66 -2.28
C ASN A 36 9.15 -45.28 -2.94
N LYS A 37 9.44 -45.88 -4.11
CA LYS A 37 10.49 -45.42 -5.05
C LYS A 37 9.86 -45.24 -6.43
N ARG A 38 10.38 -44.30 -7.24
CA ARG A 38 9.93 -43.96 -8.61
C ARG A 38 9.79 -45.22 -9.49
N GLY A 39 8.63 -45.87 -9.42
CA GLY A 39 8.30 -47.12 -10.10
C GLY A 39 6.88 -47.07 -10.71
N PRO A 40 6.27 -48.21 -11.05
CA PRO A 40 4.96 -48.29 -11.71
C PRO A 40 3.84 -47.53 -10.97
N SER A 41 3.93 -47.46 -9.63
CA SER A 41 3.01 -46.72 -8.77
C SER A 41 3.00 -45.20 -9.04
N PHE A 42 4.13 -44.59 -9.40
CA PHE A 42 4.22 -43.17 -9.72
C PHE A 42 3.49 -42.83 -11.03
N LEU A 43 3.67 -43.66 -12.07
CA LEU A 43 3.03 -43.44 -13.37
C LEU A 43 1.51 -43.56 -13.24
N LEU A 44 1.02 -44.53 -12.47
CA LEU A 44 -0.39 -44.68 -12.17
C LEU A 44 -0.93 -43.47 -11.40
N LYS A 45 -0.26 -43.05 -10.32
CA LYS A 45 -0.62 -41.84 -9.56
C LYS A 45 -0.69 -40.61 -10.44
N LYS A 46 0.30 -40.41 -11.30
CA LYS A 46 0.37 -39.27 -12.22
C LYS A 46 -0.79 -39.30 -13.22
N ALA A 47 -1.08 -40.44 -13.82
CA ALA A 47 -2.18 -40.60 -14.76
C ALA A 47 -3.55 -40.28 -14.10
N VAL A 48 -3.81 -40.85 -12.92
CA VAL A 48 -5.03 -40.57 -12.14
C VAL A 48 -5.11 -39.09 -11.76
N SER A 49 -4.02 -38.52 -11.23
CA SER A 49 -3.97 -37.11 -10.81
C SER A 49 -4.17 -36.15 -11.98
N ARG A 50 -3.63 -36.47 -13.16
CA ARG A 50 -3.82 -35.68 -14.38
C ARG A 50 -5.27 -35.75 -14.87
N GLY A 51 -5.87 -36.94 -14.86
CA GLY A 51 -7.29 -37.11 -15.20
C GLY A 51 -8.18 -36.29 -14.28
N LEU A 52 -7.99 -36.41 -12.97
CA LEU A 52 -8.71 -35.63 -11.96
C LEU A 52 -8.47 -34.12 -12.10
N SER A 53 -7.23 -33.68 -12.31
CA SER A 53 -6.89 -32.26 -12.45
C SER A 53 -7.48 -31.65 -13.72
N THR A 54 -7.49 -32.41 -14.83
CA THR A 54 -8.09 -31.99 -16.11
C THR A 54 -9.61 -31.94 -16.01
N TRP A 55 -10.21 -32.90 -15.30
CA TRP A 55 -11.64 -32.87 -15.02
C TRP A 55 -11.99 -31.66 -14.14
N ARG A 56 -11.27 -31.45 -13.03
CA ARG A 56 -11.45 -30.30 -12.15
C ARG A 56 -11.29 -28.98 -12.89
N SER A 57 -10.24 -28.79 -13.70
CA SER A 57 -10.02 -27.52 -14.40
C SER A 57 -11.11 -27.18 -15.42
N ARG A 58 -11.86 -28.17 -15.93
CA ARG A 58 -13.03 -27.94 -16.80
C ARG A 58 -14.26 -27.46 -16.04
N PHE A 59 -14.45 -27.90 -14.79
CA PHE A 59 -15.64 -27.57 -14.00
C PHE A 59 -15.39 -26.50 -12.92
N GLN A 60 -14.13 -26.23 -12.59
CA GLN A 60 -13.73 -25.20 -11.64
C GLN A 60 -13.93 -23.83 -12.30
N LYS A 61 -14.90 -23.06 -11.78
CA LYS A 61 -15.07 -21.67 -12.18
C LYS A 61 -13.80 -20.89 -11.82
N ARG A 62 -13.20 -20.22 -12.80
CA ARG A 62 -12.06 -19.33 -12.58
C ARG A 62 -12.55 -18.12 -11.79
N ARG A 63 -11.86 -17.78 -10.70
CA ARG A 63 -12.31 -16.69 -9.82
C ARG A 63 -12.23 -15.30 -10.46
N LEU A 64 -11.37 -15.14 -11.47
CA LEU A 64 -11.13 -13.87 -12.19
C LEU A 64 -11.84 -13.80 -13.55
N ASP A 65 -12.71 -14.76 -13.84
CA ASP A 65 -13.60 -14.72 -15.00
C ASP A 65 -14.84 -13.89 -14.67
N LEU A 66 -14.63 -12.57 -14.58
CA LEU A 66 -15.59 -11.59 -14.07
C LEU A 66 -16.25 -10.75 -15.17
N TYR A 67 -15.66 -10.75 -16.36
CA TYR A 67 -16.10 -9.92 -17.49
C TYR A 67 -16.84 -10.76 -18.52
N ASP A 68 -17.89 -10.19 -19.09
CA ASP A 68 -18.75 -10.82 -20.09
C ASP A 68 -19.15 -9.76 -21.12
N VAL A 69 -18.59 -9.90 -22.32
CA VAL A 69 -18.80 -8.96 -23.43
C VAL A 69 -20.25 -8.98 -23.94
N GLU A 70 -20.98 -10.06 -23.67
CA GLU A 70 -22.38 -10.23 -24.07
C GLU A 70 -23.38 -9.71 -23.01
N ALA A 71 -22.90 -9.33 -21.82
CA ALA A 71 -23.73 -8.84 -20.74
C ALA A 71 -24.46 -7.54 -21.14
N ARG A 72 -25.77 -7.46 -20.87
CA ARG A 72 -26.58 -6.25 -21.14
C ARG A 72 -26.87 -5.50 -19.85
N GLY A 73 -26.56 -4.21 -19.83
CA GLY A 73 -26.91 -3.31 -18.73
C GLY A 73 -26.10 -3.50 -17.44
N ASP A 74 -25.06 -4.33 -17.44
CA ASP A 74 -24.17 -4.53 -16.29
C ASP A 74 -22.80 -3.87 -16.55
N PRO A 75 -22.54 -2.67 -15.99
CA PRO A 75 -21.30 -1.94 -16.24
C PRO A 75 -20.06 -2.64 -15.67
N VAL A 76 -20.20 -3.53 -14.68
CA VAL A 76 -19.08 -4.28 -14.10
C VAL A 76 -18.66 -5.39 -15.07
N LYS A 77 -19.63 -6.20 -15.54
CA LYS A 77 -19.35 -7.27 -16.52
C LYS A 77 -18.83 -6.74 -17.85
N LEU A 78 -19.32 -5.58 -18.28
CA LEU A 78 -18.85 -4.90 -19.49
C LEU A 78 -17.48 -4.22 -19.34
N GLY A 79 -16.90 -4.18 -18.13
CA GLY A 79 -15.59 -3.61 -17.89
C GLY A 79 -15.55 -2.08 -17.76
N PHE A 80 -16.69 -1.41 -17.62
CA PHE A 80 -16.74 0.02 -17.31
C PHE A 80 -16.38 0.31 -15.85
N LEU A 81 -16.72 -0.60 -14.94
CA LEU A 81 -16.39 -0.54 -13.52
C LEU A 81 -15.59 -1.77 -13.10
N TYR A 82 -14.63 -1.58 -12.21
CA TYR A 82 -13.86 -2.69 -11.65
C TYR A 82 -14.69 -3.46 -10.59
N PRO A 83 -14.78 -4.79 -10.66
CA PRO A 83 -15.38 -5.61 -9.61
C PRO A 83 -14.74 -5.39 -8.24
N GLU A 84 -15.55 -5.45 -7.17
CA GLU A 84 -15.07 -5.34 -5.79
C GLU A 84 -14.00 -6.39 -5.46
N LEU A 85 -14.16 -7.61 -5.97
CA LEU A 85 -13.21 -8.71 -5.77
C LEU A 85 -11.79 -8.34 -6.21
N GLU A 86 -11.63 -7.61 -7.32
CA GLU A 86 -10.31 -7.21 -7.79
C GLU A 86 -9.65 -6.19 -6.84
N TRP A 87 -10.44 -5.24 -6.32
CA TRP A 87 -9.97 -4.30 -5.30
C TRP A 87 -9.58 -5.01 -4.02
N GLU A 88 -10.38 -5.98 -3.57
CA GLU A 88 -10.06 -6.77 -2.39
C GLU A 88 -8.74 -7.53 -2.55
N LEU A 89 -8.52 -8.15 -3.72
CA LEU A 89 -7.30 -8.88 -4.06
C LEU A 89 -6.06 -7.99 -4.11
N GLU A 90 -6.23 -6.72 -4.45
CA GLU A 90 -5.12 -5.78 -4.60
C GLU A 90 -4.79 -5.02 -3.31
N ALA A 91 -5.80 -4.61 -2.55
CA ALA A 91 -5.60 -3.78 -1.36
C ALA A 91 -4.85 -4.52 -0.22
N PRO A 92 -4.06 -3.80 0.60
CA PRO A 92 -3.51 -4.34 1.84
C PRO A 92 -4.63 -4.87 2.75
N GLN A 93 -4.39 -5.98 3.45
CA GLN A 93 -5.35 -6.58 4.37
C GLN A 93 -5.43 -5.86 5.72
N PRO A 94 -6.60 -5.79 6.36
CA PRO A 94 -6.65 -5.26 7.73
C PRO A 94 -5.85 -6.16 8.69
N GLU A 95 -5.22 -5.56 9.71
CA GLU A 95 -4.31 -6.24 10.64
C GLU A 95 -4.88 -7.54 11.24
N HIS A 96 -6.17 -7.55 11.58
CA HIS A 96 -6.84 -8.73 12.14
C HIS A 96 -6.87 -9.94 11.20
N LYS A 97 -6.71 -9.76 9.89
CA LYS A 97 -6.62 -10.86 8.91
C LYS A 97 -5.19 -11.36 8.70
N ILE A 98 -4.16 -10.61 9.10
CA ILE A 98 -2.75 -10.96 8.84
C ILE A 98 -2.26 -12.04 9.80
N GLN A 99 -2.90 -12.22 10.96
CA GLN A 99 -2.51 -13.21 11.98
C GLN A 99 -2.33 -14.65 11.44
N HIS A 100 -3.07 -15.02 10.39
CA HIS A 100 -3.05 -16.35 9.79
C HIS A 100 -2.72 -16.35 8.30
N HIS A 101 -2.49 -15.17 7.72
CA HIS A 101 -2.37 -14.99 6.27
C HIS A 101 -1.19 -14.10 5.92
N LEU A 102 -0.49 -14.45 4.84
CA LEU A 102 0.53 -13.60 4.24
C LEU A 102 -0.14 -12.47 3.45
N ASP A 103 0.46 -11.30 3.49
CA ASP A 103 0.06 -10.15 2.69
C ASP A 103 1.30 -9.55 2.00
N GLU A 104 1.60 -10.06 0.81
CA GLU A 104 2.84 -9.76 0.09
C GLU A 104 2.60 -9.10 -1.27
N PHE A 105 3.51 -8.21 -1.63
CA PHE A 105 3.66 -7.59 -2.94
C PHE A 105 5.09 -7.80 -3.42
N LEU A 106 5.26 -8.34 -4.63
CA LEU A 106 6.56 -8.51 -5.28
C LEU A 106 6.47 -7.91 -6.68
N CYS A 107 7.47 -7.13 -7.08
CA CYS A 107 7.61 -6.63 -8.43
C CYS A 107 9.08 -6.66 -8.82
N TRP A 108 9.36 -7.17 -10.00
CA TRP A 108 10.69 -7.13 -10.59
C TRP A 108 10.60 -6.68 -12.04
N GLY A 109 11.58 -5.92 -12.49
CA GLY A 109 11.71 -5.57 -13.90
C GLY A 109 13.15 -5.25 -14.27
N CYS A 110 13.47 -5.43 -15.54
CA CYS A 110 14.77 -5.12 -16.12
C CYS A 110 14.62 -4.50 -17.51
N ASN A 111 15.69 -3.93 -18.05
CA ASN A 111 15.76 -3.52 -19.46
C ASN A 111 16.91 -4.18 -20.21
N SER A 112 17.06 -3.85 -21.49
CA SER A 112 18.12 -4.39 -22.35
C SER A 112 19.53 -4.03 -21.89
N SER A 113 19.68 -2.90 -21.20
CA SER A 113 20.96 -2.39 -20.71
C SER A 113 21.39 -3.03 -19.39
N GLY A 114 20.57 -3.90 -18.80
CA GLY A 114 20.85 -4.54 -17.51
C GLY A 114 20.39 -3.74 -16.29
N GLU A 115 19.79 -2.56 -16.49
CA GLU A 115 19.16 -1.83 -15.38
C GLU A 115 18.00 -2.66 -14.83
N SER A 116 17.92 -2.76 -13.50
CA SER A 116 16.91 -3.58 -12.84
C SER A 116 16.33 -2.92 -11.60
N LEU A 117 15.11 -3.31 -11.28
CA LEU A 117 14.41 -2.94 -10.06
C LEU A 117 13.78 -4.20 -9.46
N LEU A 118 14.00 -4.39 -8.17
CA LEU A 118 13.27 -5.35 -7.35
C LEU A 118 12.61 -4.62 -6.19
N VAL A 119 11.32 -4.82 -6.03
CA VAL A 119 10.53 -4.35 -4.89
C VAL A 119 9.81 -5.52 -4.27
N TRP A 120 10.02 -5.73 -2.98
CA TRP A 120 9.29 -6.73 -2.21
C TRP A 120 8.80 -6.11 -0.91
N VAL A 121 7.52 -6.34 -0.59
CA VAL A 121 6.88 -5.88 0.65
C VAL A 121 6.09 -7.05 1.22
N SER A 122 6.29 -7.35 2.50
CA SER A 122 5.59 -8.41 3.23
C SER A 122 5.12 -7.88 4.57
N ARG A 123 3.80 -7.90 4.79
CA ARG A 123 3.21 -7.45 6.05
C ARG A 123 3.05 -8.62 7.01
N GLU A 124 3.42 -8.40 8.27
CA GLU A 124 3.48 -9.40 9.32
C GLU A 124 2.61 -9.01 10.52
N PRO A 125 2.15 -9.99 11.31
CA PRO A 125 1.37 -9.70 12.52
C PRO A 125 2.14 -8.82 13.51
N GLY A 126 1.45 -7.89 14.16
CA GLY A 126 2.03 -7.00 15.17
C GLY A 126 2.51 -5.67 14.59
N GLY A 127 1.98 -5.27 13.43
CA GLY A 127 2.28 -3.98 12.79
C GLY A 127 3.70 -3.88 12.24
N VAL A 128 4.29 -4.99 11.80
CA VAL A 128 5.61 -5.03 11.16
C VAL A 128 5.46 -5.22 9.66
N VAL A 129 6.24 -4.49 8.88
CA VAL A 129 6.40 -4.71 7.45
C VAL A 129 7.85 -4.96 7.14
N ARG A 130 8.12 -6.07 6.46
CA ARG A 130 9.38 -6.30 5.81
C ARG A 130 9.37 -5.75 4.40
N ALA A 131 10.44 -5.07 4.02
CA ALA A 131 10.57 -4.48 2.70
C ALA A 131 11.99 -4.63 2.17
N SER A 132 12.10 -4.86 0.87
CA SER A 132 13.34 -4.78 0.11
C SER A 132 13.10 -3.95 -1.14
N LEU A 133 14.02 -3.02 -1.40
CA LEU A 133 14.07 -2.20 -2.60
C LEU A 133 15.51 -2.25 -3.10
N ARG A 134 15.70 -2.86 -4.27
CA ARG A 134 16.99 -2.97 -4.94
C ARG A 134 16.90 -2.32 -6.31
N LEU A 135 17.76 -1.35 -6.56
CA LEU A 135 17.95 -0.68 -7.84
C LEU A 135 19.33 -1.03 -8.38
N ARG A 136 19.42 -1.39 -9.65
CA ARG A 136 20.69 -1.59 -10.36
C ARG A 136 20.71 -0.72 -11.61
N ASP A 137 21.81 -0.03 -11.86
CA ASP A 137 22.01 0.71 -13.11
C ASP A 137 22.69 -0.14 -14.19
N SER A 138 22.98 0.47 -15.33
CA SER A 138 23.64 -0.16 -16.47
C SER A 138 25.13 -0.41 -16.25
N GLU A 139 25.74 0.22 -15.24
CA GLU A 139 27.15 0.07 -14.89
C GLU A 139 27.35 -1.02 -13.82
N GLY A 140 26.26 -1.57 -13.29
CA GLY A 140 26.25 -2.63 -12.27
C GLY A 140 26.16 -2.12 -10.83
N ARG A 141 26.15 -0.80 -10.62
CA ARG A 141 26.01 -0.20 -9.29
C ARG A 141 24.64 -0.53 -8.72
N THR A 142 24.63 -0.90 -7.43
CA THR A 142 23.42 -1.37 -6.75
C THR A 142 23.11 -0.48 -5.55
N TRP A 143 21.87 -0.01 -5.46
CA TRP A 143 21.32 0.69 -4.29
C TRP A 143 20.28 -0.17 -3.59
N LEU A 144 20.43 -0.32 -2.27
CA LEU A 144 19.62 -1.21 -1.44
C LEU A 144 18.95 -0.44 -0.30
N LEU A 145 17.77 -0.89 0.10
CA LEU A 145 17.14 -0.41 1.32
C LEU A 145 17.99 -0.82 2.54
N PRO A 146 18.42 0.11 3.41
CA PRO A 146 19.41 -0.19 4.46
C PRO A 146 18.84 -1.02 5.62
N ARG A 147 17.52 -1.19 5.69
CA ARG A 147 16.83 -1.96 6.74
C ARG A 147 15.80 -2.87 6.10
N ALA A 148 15.62 -4.06 6.68
CA ALA A 148 14.63 -5.03 6.22
C ALA A 148 13.26 -4.91 6.87
N ALA A 149 13.14 -4.28 8.06
CA ALA A 149 11.90 -4.23 8.83
C ALA A 149 11.53 -2.80 9.27
N PHE A 150 10.24 -2.49 9.21
CA PHE A 150 9.68 -1.16 9.47
C PHE A 150 8.31 -1.27 10.15
N PRO A 151 7.83 -0.20 10.81
CA PRO A 151 6.45 -0.13 11.26
C PRO A 151 5.49 -0.09 10.06
N ASP A 152 4.39 -0.84 10.15
CA ASP A 152 3.34 -0.85 9.13
C ASP A 152 2.56 0.46 9.12
N ARG A 153 2.52 1.11 7.96
CA ARG A 153 1.67 2.28 7.70
C ARG A 153 0.73 2.05 6.52
N SER A 154 0.55 0.80 6.12
CA SER A 154 -0.31 0.44 4.99
C SER A 154 -1.77 0.73 5.33
N SER A 155 -2.51 1.20 4.33
CA SER A 155 -3.92 1.56 4.49
C SER A 155 -4.77 0.89 3.42
N GLN A 156 -5.84 0.25 3.86
CA GLN A 156 -6.82 -0.35 2.97
C GLN A 156 -7.66 0.73 2.26
N GLU A 157 -7.94 1.84 2.95
CA GLU A 157 -8.73 2.96 2.42
C GLU A 157 -8.01 3.64 1.25
N SER A 158 -6.73 3.96 1.41
CA SER A 158 -5.90 4.51 0.34
C SER A 158 -5.28 3.44 -0.57
N ARG A 159 -5.59 2.15 -0.32
CA ARG A 159 -5.16 0.99 -1.13
C ARG A 159 -3.64 0.97 -1.35
N ARG A 160 -2.91 1.29 -0.29
CA ARG A 160 -1.48 1.61 -0.33
C ARG A 160 -0.71 0.76 0.67
N PHE A 161 0.29 0.04 0.18
CA PHE A 161 1.37 -0.48 1.01
C PHE A 161 2.32 0.67 1.32
N SER A 162 2.59 0.94 2.59
CA SER A 162 3.41 2.08 3.00
C SER A 162 4.35 1.67 4.13
N THR A 163 5.66 1.79 3.86
CA THR A 163 6.71 1.33 4.76
C THR A 163 8.00 2.09 4.44
N GLY A 164 8.74 2.58 5.44
CA GLY A 164 10.11 3.09 5.20
C GLY A 164 10.28 4.11 4.05
N ARG A 165 9.28 4.98 3.79
CA ARG A 165 9.20 5.89 2.61
C ARG A 165 8.94 5.23 1.26
N LEU A 166 8.94 3.91 1.19
CA LEU A 166 8.43 3.13 0.08
C LEU A 166 6.90 3.10 0.13
N GLN A 167 6.27 3.50 -0.96
CA GLN A 167 4.82 3.44 -1.13
C GLN A 167 4.47 2.73 -2.43
N VAL A 168 3.55 1.77 -2.34
CA VAL A 168 3.02 1.03 -3.48
C VAL A 168 1.50 1.14 -3.45
N THR A 169 0.96 1.98 -4.34
CA THR A 169 -0.46 2.35 -4.36
C THR A 169 -1.17 1.71 -5.55
N CYS A 170 -2.29 1.03 -5.29
CA CYS A 170 -3.16 0.51 -6.34
C CYS A 170 -4.04 1.63 -6.91
N LEU A 171 -3.83 2.01 -8.17
CA LEU A 171 -4.63 3.04 -8.84
C LEU A 171 -5.82 2.44 -9.59
N ARG A 172 -5.60 1.31 -10.27
CA ARG A 172 -6.60 0.53 -10.99
C ARG A 172 -6.27 -0.96 -10.76
N PRO A 173 -7.15 -1.74 -10.13
CA PRO A 173 -6.82 -3.08 -9.67
C PRO A 173 -6.47 -3.94 -10.88
N MET A 174 -5.43 -4.76 -10.78
CA MET A 174 -4.88 -5.62 -11.85
C MET A 174 -4.43 -4.90 -13.14
N ARG A 175 -4.40 -3.56 -13.18
CA ARG A 175 -4.04 -2.79 -14.39
C ARG A 175 -2.94 -1.78 -14.15
N ARG A 176 -3.06 -0.97 -13.09
CA ARG A 176 -2.14 0.15 -12.86
C ARG A 176 -1.87 0.39 -11.39
N TRP A 177 -0.59 0.47 -11.10
CA TRP A 177 -0.02 0.73 -9.79
C TRP A 177 0.95 1.90 -9.86
N LYS A 178 1.16 2.56 -8.72
CA LYS A 178 2.16 3.62 -8.55
C LYS A 178 3.13 3.19 -7.46
N LEU A 179 4.41 3.17 -7.79
CA LEU A 179 5.52 2.93 -6.88
C LEU A 179 6.24 4.26 -6.66
N THR A 180 6.39 4.67 -5.41
CA THR A 180 7.21 5.82 -5.05
C THR A 180 8.12 5.50 -3.89
N PHE A 181 9.36 5.96 -3.96
CA PHE A 181 10.30 5.93 -2.86
C PHE A 181 11.04 7.26 -2.84
N ASN A 182 11.05 7.92 -1.68
CA ASN A 182 11.83 9.14 -1.49
C ASN A 182 12.54 9.04 -0.14
N GLY A 183 13.81 8.65 -0.18
CA GLY A 183 14.55 8.31 1.02
C GLY A 183 15.98 7.87 0.74
N ARG A 184 16.58 7.22 1.75
CA ARG A 184 17.97 6.78 1.71
C ARG A 184 18.09 5.34 1.22
N LEU A 185 18.95 5.12 0.23
CA LEU A 185 19.42 3.80 -0.15
C LEU A 185 20.94 3.72 0.04
N ARG A 186 21.40 2.56 0.49
CA ARG A 186 22.83 2.24 0.61
C ARG A 186 23.34 1.77 -0.75
N GLU A 187 24.27 2.50 -1.32
CA GLU A 187 25.08 2.08 -2.47
C GLU A 187 26.09 1.04 -1.99
N GLU A 188 26.18 -0.09 -2.69
CA GLU A 188 27.24 -1.08 -2.47
C GLU A 188 28.45 -0.74 -3.32
N LEU A 189 29.58 -0.46 -2.67
CA LEU A 189 30.85 -0.24 -3.35
C LEU A 189 31.66 -1.53 -3.42
N ALA A 190 32.54 -1.63 -4.42
CA ALA A 190 33.38 -2.81 -4.66
C ALA A 190 34.36 -3.13 -3.52
N ASP A 191 34.63 -2.17 -2.63
CA ASP A 191 35.48 -2.35 -1.44
C ASP A 191 34.69 -2.82 -0.20
N GLY A 192 33.39 -3.08 -0.34
CA GLY A 192 32.50 -3.47 0.76
C GLY A 192 32.06 -2.32 1.67
N THR A 193 32.53 -1.10 1.42
CA THR A 193 32.02 0.09 2.10
C THR A 193 30.66 0.47 1.49
N GLY A 194 29.74 0.95 2.34
CA GLY A 194 28.42 1.39 1.90
C GLY A 194 28.30 2.89 2.03
N VAL A 195 27.99 3.58 0.94
CA VAL A 195 27.66 5.02 0.98
C VAL A 195 26.16 5.16 0.84
N THR A 196 25.53 5.86 1.77
CA THR A 196 24.09 6.09 1.69
C THR A 196 23.81 7.35 0.90
N ARG A 197 22.96 7.22 -0.13
CA ARG A 197 22.52 8.32 -0.97
C ARG A 197 21.02 8.52 -0.86
N HIS A 198 20.59 9.77 -1.03
CA HIS A 198 19.18 10.07 -1.24
C HIS A 198 18.77 9.70 -2.66
N VAL A 199 17.64 9.00 -2.75
CA VAL A 199 17.03 8.51 -4.00
C VAL A 199 15.56 8.89 -4.01
N ASP A 200 15.12 9.53 -5.10
CA ASP A 200 13.71 9.76 -5.44
C ASP A 200 13.35 8.91 -6.67
N LEU A 201 12.53 7.89 -6.45
CA LEU A 201 12.05 6.95 -7.44
C LEU A 201 10.53 7.10 -7.57
N ARG A 202 10.04 7.31 -8.80
CA ARG A 202 8.60 7.41 -9.08
C ARG A 202 8.28 6.63 -10.35
N LEU A 203 7.62 5.49 -10.21
CA LEU A 203 7.29 4.61 -11.34
C LEU A 203 5.79 4.29 -11.36
N PHE A 204 5.24 4.17 -12.56
CA PHE A 204 3.99 3.46 -12.79
C PHE A 204 4.30 2.02 -13.19
N ILE A 205 3.56 1.08 -12.61
CA ILE A 205 3.60 -0.33 -12.99
C ILE A 205 2.28 -0.62 -13.71
N ASN A 206 2.35 -0.91 -15.00
CA ASN A 206 1.19 -1.22 -15.83
C ASN A 206 1.18 -2.71 -16.18
N ALA A 207 0.02 -3.36 -16.08
CA ALA A 207 -0.13 -4.74 -16.51
C ALA A 207 0.18 -4.88 -18.01
N GLY A 208 1.04 -5.83 -18.35
CA GLY A 208 1.39 -6.23 -19.71
C GLY A 208 0.69 -7.50 -20.17
N SER A 209 0.03 -8.23 -19.26
CA SER A 209 -0.71 -9.45 -19.53
C SER A 209 -1.99 -9.54 -18.70
N ASP A 210 -2.82 -10.52 -19.06
CA ASP A 210 -3.85 -11.05 -18.17
C ASP A 210 -3.25 -11.63 -16.89
N VAL A 211 -4.10 -12.00 -15.95
CA VAL A 211 -3.71 -12.57 -14.67
C VAL A 211 -3.42 -14.07 -14.83
N TYR A 212 -2.27 -14.50 -14.34
CA TYR A 212 -1.97 -15.91 -14.06
C TYR A 212 -2.31 -16.21 -12.59
N ASP A 213 -3.45 -16.87 -12.37
CA ASP A 213 -3.93 -17.23 -11.04
C ASP A 213 -3.33 -18.56 -10.57
N HIS A 214 -2.62 -18.57 -9.44
CA HIS A 214 -1.95 -19.79 -8.98
C HIS A 214 -2.92 -20.93 -8.67
N ASP A 215 -4.12 -20.63 -8.19
CA ASP A 215 -5.09 -21.63 -7.76
C ASP A 215 -5.89 -22.20 -8.95
N CYS A 216 -6.07 -21.41 -10.01
CA CYS A 216 -6.90 -21.78 -11.17
C CYS A 216 -6.09 -22.12 -12.44
N ASP A 217 -4.97 -21.44 -12.69
CA ASP A 217 -4.22 -21.50 -13.96
C ASP A 217 -2.98 -22.39 -13.90
N THR A 218 -2.61 -22.91 -12.71
CA THR A 218 -1.58 -23.95 -12.61
C THR A 218 -1.96 -25.15 -13.47
N SER A 219 -1.06 -25.54 -14.37
CA SER A 219 -1.30 -26.59 -15.36
C SER A 219 -1.69 -27.92 -14.72
N ALA A 220 -2.56 -28.68 -15.40
CA ALA A 220 -2.99 -29.99 -14.93
C ALA A 220 -1.81 -30.98 -14.80
N GLU A 221 -0.79 -30.85 -15.64
CA GLU A 221 0.44 -31.65 -15.56
C GLU A 221 1.27 -31.29 -14.32
N ALA A 222 1.47 -29.99 -14.02
CA ALA A 222 2.20 -29.57 -12.81
C ALA A 222 1.48 -30.01 -11.52
N ARG A 223 0.15 -29.88 -11.46
CA ARG A 223 -0.67 -30.40 -10.35
C ARG A 223 -0.52 -31.93 -10.22
N ALA A 224 -0.56 -32.65 -11.35
CA ALA A 224 -0.40 -34.10 -11.35
C ALA A 224 0.99 -34.54 -10.88
N LEU A 225 2.05 -33.85 -11.29
CA LEU A 225 3.42 -34.11 -10.85
C LEU A 225 3.57 -33.89 -9.33
N PHE A 226 2.99 -32.82 -8.79
CA PHE A 226 2.99 -32.57 -7.35
C PHE A 226 2.28 -33.68 -6.58
N LEU A 227 1.04 -34.00 -6.96
CA LEU A 227 0.23 -35.02 -6.29
C LEU A 227 0.84 -36.42 -6.40
N ALA A 228 1.44 -36.76 -7.54
CA ALA A 228 2.06 -38.07 -7.76
C ALA A 228 3.33 -38.29 -6.92
N ASN A 229 4.05 -37.21 -6.59
CA ASN A 229 5.19 -37.26 -5.67
C ASN A 229 4.75 -37.35 -4.19
N GLY A 230 3.46 -37.12 -3.90
CA GLY A 230 2.89 -37.19 -2.55
C GLY A 230 2.44 -38.59 -2.11
N SER A 231 1.93 -38.66 -0.89
CA SER A 231 1.28 -39.86 -0.37
C SER A 231 -0.06 -40.11 -1.08
N TRP A 232 -0.48 -41.38 -1.16
CA TRP A 232 -1.78 -41.75 -1.75
C TRP A 232 -2.97 -41.08 -1.04
N ALA A 233 -2.88 -40.85 0.27
CA ALA A 233 -3.88 -40.10 1.03
C ALA A 233 -4.04 -38.64 0.55
N GLY A 234 -2.97 -38.04 0.02
CA GLY A 234 -2.99 -36.68 -0.54
C GLY A 234 -3.63 -36.59 -1.93
N LEU A 235 -3.83 -37.71 -2.63
CA LEU A 235 -4.34 -37.75 -4.01
C LEU A 235 -5.84 -37.40 -4.09
N ALA A 236 -6.58 -37.59 -2.99
CA ALA A 236 -7.95 -37.12 -2.82
C ALA A 236 -8.01 -35.62 -2.45
N GLY A 237 -6.92 -35.04 -1.96
CA GLY A 237 -6.82 -33.65 -1.53
C GLY A 237 -6.79 -32.65 -2.70
N ASP A 238 -6.94 -31.38 -2.36
CA ASP A 238 -6.67 -30.27 -3.29
C ASP A 238 -5.26 -29.72 -3.04
N MET A 239 -4.73 -29.00 -4.03
CA MET A 239 -3.56 -28.16 -3.84
C MET A 239 -3.82 -27.18 -2.68
N PRO A 240 -2.85 -26.90 -1.80
CA PRO A 240 -2.99 -25.82 -0.84
C PRO A 240 -3.28 -24.52 -1.60
N ARG A 241 -4.36 -23.83 -1.22
CA ARG A 241 -4.71 -22.55 -1.82
C ARG A 241 -3.64 -21.52 -1.44
N ASN A 242 -3.10 -20.87 -2.45
CA ASN A 242 -2.06 -19.86 -2.27
C ASN A 242 -2.64 -18.44 -2.27
N ASN A 243 -3.84 -18.24 -2.85
CA ASN A 243 -4.43 -16.91 -3.08
C ASN A 243 -3.41 -15.92 -3.63
N ALA A 244 -2.61 -16.40 -4.59
CA ALA A 244 -1.59 -15.62 -5.25
C ALA A 244 -1.88 -15.57 -6.75
N TYR A 245 -1.44 -14.49 -7.37
CA TYR A 245 -1.50 -14.36 -8.80
C TYR A 245 -0.39 -13.45 -9.30
N GLU A 246 -0.11 -13.56 -10.59
CA GLU A 246 0.98 -12.87 -11.26
C GLU A 246 0.53 -12.25 -12.58
N GLN A 247 1.25 -11.21 -12.99
CA GLN A 247 1.09 -10.55 -14.29
C GLN A 247 2.46 -10.14 -14.80
N SER A 248 2.66 -10.18 -16.11
CA SER A 248 3.73 -9.39 -16.71
C SER A 248 3.41 -7.91 -16.55
N VAL A 249 4.43 -7.08 -16.41
CA VAL A 249 4.26 -5.64 -16.24
C VAL A 249 5.32 -4.85 -16.98
N ASN A 250 4.95 -3.62 -17.33
CA ASN A 250 5.85 -2.58 -17.79
C ASN A 250 5.96 -1.52 -16.70
N LEU A 251 7.18 -1.20 -16.29
CA LEU A 251 7.46 -0.14 -15.35
C LEU A 251 8.01 1.07 -16.11
N PHE A 252 7.46 2.25 -15.84
CA PHE A 252 7.99 3.49 -16.42
C PHE A 252 7.92 4.64 -15.43
N GLY A 253 8.92 5.52 -15.46
CA GLY A 253 8.90 6.77 -14.70
C GLY A 253 10.30 7.34 -14.51
N THR A 254 10.56 7.95 -13.37
CA THR A 254 11.80 8.71 -13.12
C THR A 254 12.56 8.20 -11.90
N LEU A 255 13.88 8.28 -11.99
CA LEU A 255 14.83 8.03 -10.91
C LEU A 255 15.74 9.25 -10.78
N SER A 256 15.96 9.72 -9.57
CA SER A 256 16.96 10.75 -9.23
C SER A 256 17.81 10.26 -8.07
N VAL A 257 19.14 10.32 -8.21
CA VAL A 257 20.10 9.98 -7.15
C VAL A 257 20.96 11.19 -6.83
N THR A 258 21.09 11.53 -5.54
CA THR A 258 21.87 12.70 -5.12
C THR A 258 23.36 12.49 -5.41
N GLY A 259 24.02 13.52 -5.96
CA GLY A 259 25.45 13.49 -6.30
C GLY A 259 25.76 12.81 -7.64
N GLU A 260 24.75 12.56 -8.47
CA GLU A 260 24.89 12.07 -9.84
C GLU A 260 24.19 13.02 -10.83
N GLU A 261 24.58 12.99 -12.11
CA GLU A 261 23.87 13.69 -13.20
C GLU A 261 22.50 13.06 -13.53
N THR A 262 21.95 12.21 -12.65
CA THR A 262 20.74 11.41 -12.89
C THR A 262 19.44 12.11 -12.52
N VAL A 263 19.43 13.43 -12.35
CA VAL A 263 18.21 14.17 -11.96
C VAL A 263 17.10 13.95 -12.99
N GLY A 264 16.07 13.18 -12.60
CA GLY A 264 14.93 12.87 -13.44
C GLY A 264 15.18 11.87 -14.57
N LYS A 265 16.20 10.99 -14.45
CA LYS A 265 16.48 9.95 -15.45
C LYS A 265 15.24 9.09 -15.70
N GLU A 266 14.84 8.96 -16.97
CA GLU A 266 13.76 8.06 -17.34
C GLU A 266 14.19 6.60 -17.17
N LEU A 267 13.37 5.83 -16.45
CA LEU A 267 13.56 4.39 -16.28
C LEU A 267 12.40 3.66 -16.93
N ARG A 268 12.71 2.69 -17.81
CA ARG A 268 11.73 1.84 -18.50
C ARG A 268 12.14 0.39 -18.37
N LEU A 269 11.35 -0.40 -17.66
CA LEU A 269 11.65 -1.80 -17.34
C LEU A 269 10.50 -2.71 -17.73
N TRP A 270 10.82 -3.97 -18.01
CA TRP A 270 9.88 -5.05 -18.29
C TRP A 270 10.10 -6.18 -17.30
N GLY A 271 9.02 -6.73 -16.76
CA GLY A 271 9.12 -7.89 -15.90
C GLY A 271 7.76 -8.34 -15.43
N LEU A 272 7.60 -8.52 -14.12
CA LEU A 272 6.40 -9.09 -13.54
C LEU A 272 6.10 -8.53 -12.16
N ARG A 273 4.84 -8.71 -11.78
CA ARG A 273 4.32 -8.41 -10.45
C ARG A 273 3.57 -9.62 -9.93
N GLN A 274 3.75 -9.92 -8.65
CA GLN A 274 3.03 -10.94 -7.92
C GLN A 274 2.33 -10.30 -6.71
N ARG A 275 1.08 -10.72 -6.49
CA ARG A 275 0.30 -10.37 -5.30
C ARG A 275 -0.10 -11.66 -4.59
N MET A 276 0.07 -11.71 -3.26
CA MET A 276 -0.18 -12.93 -2.48
C MET A 276 -0.93 -12.64 -1.17
N ARG A 277 -2.07 -13.34 -0.98
CA ARG A 277 -3.01 -13.22 0.15
C ARG A 277 -3.36 -14.58 0.79
N GLY A 278 -2.34 -15.41 1.05
CA GLY A 278 -2.50 -16.85 1.32
C GLY A 278 -2.45 -17.26 2.79
N LEU A 279 -3.17 -18.33 3.16
CA LEU A 279 -2.98 -19.05 4.43
C LEU A 279 -1.62 -19.74 4.42
N ARG A 280 -0.66 -19.32 5.26
CA ARG A 280 0.52 -20.14 5.61
C ARG A 280 1.10 -19.72 6.95
N ALA A 281 0.37 -20.01 8.02
CA ALA A 281 0.83 -19.81 9.40
C ALA A 281 1.85 -20.89 9.86
N ASP A 282 2.13 -21.92 9.06
CA ASP A 282 2.79 -23.16 9.51
C ASP A 282 3.99 -23.61 8.65
N CYS A 283 4.40 -22.87 7.61
CA CYS A 283 5.50 -23.28 6.75
C CYS A 283 6.72 -22.36 6.90
N SER A 284 7.72 -22.78 7.66
CA SER A 284 9.11 -22.29 7.62
C SER A 284 9.83 -22.64 6.30
N GLY A 285 9.10 -22.59 5.18
CA GLY A 285 9.55 -23.03 3.88
C GLY A 285 10.31 -21.94 3.13
N SER A 286 11.29 -22.36 2.32
CA SER A 286 11.88 -21.51 1.29
C SER A 286 11.06 -21.59 0.00
N THR A 287 10.80 -20.43 -0.62
CA THR A 287 10.30 -20.34 -1.99
C THR A 287 11.43 -19.85 -2.89
N ASN A 288 11.77 -20.62 -3.91
CA ASN A 288 12.72 -20.20 -4.92
C ASN A 288 11.95 -19.68 -6.12
N HIS A 289 12.32 -18.50 -6.60
CA HIS A 289 11.78 -17.89 -7.82
C HIS A 289 12.89 -17.72 -8.84
N ILE A 290 12.60 -17.98 -10.11
CA ILE A 290 13.43 -17.60 -11.25
C ILE A 290 12.54 -16.78 -12.18
N LEU A 291 12.99 -15.55 -12.42
CA LEU A 291 12.26 -14.52 -13.13
C LEU A 291 13.14 -14.07 -14.30
N GLY A 292 12.56 -13.83 -15.47
CA GLY A 292 13.38 -13.43 -16.62
C GLY A 292 12.61 -12.75 -17.73
N THR A 293 13.30 -11.86 -18.42
CA THR A 293 12.84 -11.15 -19.62
C THR A 293 13.89 -11.28 -20.72
N LEU A 294 13.46 -11.78 -21.88
CA LEU A 294 14.28 -11.87 -23.09
C LEU A 294 14.00 -10.69 -24.03
N LEU A 295 14.98 -10.32 -24.87
CA LEU A 295 14.87 -9.21 -25.82
C LEU A 295 13.72 -9.35 -26.83
N ASN A 296 13.31 -10.59 -27.13
CA ASN A 296 12.13 -10.87 -27.95
C ASN A 296 10.80 -10.67 -27.20
N ARG A 297 10.84 -10.06 -26.00
CA ARG A 297 9.71 -9.82 -25.08
C ARG A 297 9.08 -11.06 -24.48
N THR A 298 9.77 -12.21 -24.54
CA THR A 298 9.37 -13.36 -23.74
C THR A 298 9.65 -13.06 -22.28
N VAL A 299 8.62 -13.10 -21.44
CA VAL A 299 8.74 -12.96 -19.99
C VAL A 299 8.35 -14.28 -19.35
N PHE A 300 9.09 -14.74 -18.36
CA PHE A 300 8.72 -15.96 -17.64
C PHE A 300 8.92 -15.82 -16.14
N HIS A 301 8.13 -16.61 -15.43
CA HIS A 301 8.30 -16.85 -14.01
C HIS A 301 8.16 -18.33 -13.76
N VAL A 302 9.09 -18.89 -12.99
CA VAL A 302 8.92 -20.20 -12.38
C VAL A 302 9.25 -20.12 -10.91
N SER A 303 8.48 -20.88 -10.11
CA SER A 303 8.73 -21.03 -8.70
C SER A 303 8.76 -22.50 -8.29
N SER A 304 9.55 -22.78 -7.26
CA SER A 304 9.52 -24.04 -6.54
C SER A 304 9.34 -23.78 -5.05
N GLU A 305 8.46 -24.57 -4.44
CA GLU A 305 8.16 -24.47 -3.04
C GLU A 305 8.03 -25.86 -2.41
N LYS A 306 8.69 -26.06 -1.28
CA LYS A 306 8.57 -27.30 -0.52
C LYS A 306 7.33 -27.25 0.37
N ILE A 307 6.40 -28.16 0.14
CA ILE A 307 5.16 -28.32 0.89
C ILE A 307 5.18 -29.73 1.49
N ARG A 308 5.31 -29.82 2.82
CA ARG A 308 5.48 -31.10 3.53
C ARG A 308 6.67 -31.88 2.95
N SER A 309 6.44 -33.07 2.37
CA SER A 309 7.47 -33.92 1.76
C SER A 309 7.62 -33.75 0.24
N THR A 310 6.84 -32.86 -0.38
CA THR A 310 6.76 -32.68 -1.84
C THR A 310 7.13 -31.27 -2.28
N THR A 311 7.64 -31.13 -3.50
CA THR A 311 7.93 -29.82 -4.09
C THR A 311 6.89 -29.46 -5.13
N LEU A 312 6.19 -28.35 -4.92
CA LEU A 312 5.31 -27.76 -5.93
C LEU A 312 6.15 -26.92 -6.89
N ARG A 313 6.09 -27.26 -8.18
CA ARG A 313 6.62 -26.45 -9.27
C ARG A 313 5.47 -25.85 -10.05
N ARG A 314 5.56 -24.56 -10.32
CA ARG A 314 4.57 -23.80 -11.11
C ARG A 314 5.24 -22.62 -11.79
N GLY A 315 4.53 -22.02 -12.72
CA GLY A 315 4.99 -20.84 -13.42
C GLY A 315 4.28 -20.64 -14.74
N PHE A 316 4.65 -19.58 -15.43
CA PHE A 316 4.14 -19.27 -16.75
C PHE A 316 5.25 -18.71 -17.65
N VAL A 317 5.01 -18.78 -18.94
CA VAL A 317 5.75 -18.06 -19.98
C VAL A 317 4.76 -17.18 -20.73
N MET A 318 5.00 -15.88 -20.77
CA MET A 318 4.39 -14.97 -21.72
C MET A 318 5.21 -14.99 -23.00
N ALA A 319 4.65 -15.55 -24.07
CA ALA A 319 5.32 -15.60 -25.36
C ALA A 319 5.33 -14.20 -26.03
N PRO A 320 6.14 -13.98 -27.09
CA PRO A 320 6.21 -12.69 -27.81
C PRO A 320 4.88 -12.20 -28.39
N ASN A 321 3.92 -13.11 -28.56
CA ASN A 321 2.54 -12.82 -28.98
C ASN A 321 1.65 -12.32 -27.82
N LEU A 322 2.23 -12.06 -26.65
CA LEU A 322 1.59 -11.58 -25.42
C LEU A 322 0.62 -12.57 -24.76
N PHE A 323 0.56 -13.82 -25.25
CA PHE A 323 -0.25 -14.85 -24.61
C PHE A 323 0.51 -15.54 -23.49
N LEU A 324 -0.18 -15.75 -22.37
CA LEU A 324 0.32 -16.49 -21.23
C LEU A 324 0.14 -17.99 -21.45
N HIS A 325 1.20 -18.74 -21.18
CA HIS A 325 1.21 -20.20 -21.23
C HIS A 325 1.68 -20.76 -19.88
N ALA A 326 0.82 -21.53 -19.23
CA ALA A 326 1.19 -22.23 -18.00
C ALA A 326 2.33 -23.23 -18.27
N VAL A 327 3.29 -23.29 -17.35
CA VAL A 327 4.38 -24.26 -17.39
C VAL A 327 3.87 -25.59 -16.85
N ASP A 328 4.04 -26.65 -17.66
CA ASP A 328 3.69 -28.03 -17.33
C ASP A 328 4.72 -28.68 -16.42
N ASP A 329 6.00 -28.40 -16.68
CA ASP A 329 7.14 -28.84 -15.88
C ASP A 329 8.36 -27.97 -16.21
N TRP A 330 9.30 -27.87 -15.28
CA TRP A 330 10.58 -27.21 -15.54
C TRP A 330 11.72 -27.88 -14.77
N LYS A 331 12.91 -27.81 -15.36
CA LYS A 331 14.15 -28.29 -14.77
C LYS A 331 15.12 -27.14 -14.63
N GLY A 332 15.60 -26.92 -13.41
CA GLY A 332 16.59 -25.89 -13.11
C GLY A 332 18.02 -26.33 -13.41
N PRO A 333 18.99 -25.41 -13.29
CA PRO A 333 20.39 -25.67 -13.64
C PRO A 333 21.01 -26.85 -12.88
N GLU A 334 20.66 -27.03 -11.61
CA GLU A 334 21.13 -28.14 -10.77
C GLU A 334 20.67 -29.54 -11.27
N GLU A 335 19.61 -29.62 -12.09
CA GLU A 335 18.99 -30.89 -12.52
C GLU A 335 19.28 -31.29 -13.98
N VAL A 336 19.80 -30.37 -14.80
CA VAL A 336 19.99 -30.57 -16.25
C VAL A 336 21.39 -31.10 -16.60
N GLY A 337 22.28 -31.25 -15.61
CA GLY A 337 23.62 -31.83 -15.81
C GLY A 337 24.71 -30.82 -16.15
N GLY A 338 24.47 -29.53 -15.90
CA GLY A 338 25.44 -28.44 -15.95
C GLY A 338 24.82 -27.20 -15.33
N GLU A 339 25.59 -26.43 -14.57
CA GLU A 339 25.15 -25.30 -13.71
C GLU A 339 24.47 -24.13 -14.45
N GLU A 340 24.22 -24.25 -15.77
CA GLU A 340 23.87 -23.13 -16.65
C GLU A 340 22.62 -23.34 -17.53
N ARG A 341 21.74 -24.32 -17.28
CA ARG A 341 20.55 -24.55 -18.16
C ARG A 341 19.19 -24.61 -17.44
N LEU A 342 18.23 -23.86 -17.94
CA LEU A 342 16.83 -23.84 -17.53
C LEU A 342 15.93 -24.30 -18.68
N GLN A 343 15.22 -25.41 -18.48
CA GLN A 343 14.26 -25.93 -19.45
C GLN A 343 12.83 -25.73 -18.95
N LEU A 344 12.02 -24.99 -19.71
CA LEU A 344 10.61 -24.73 -19.42
C LEU A 344 9.72 -25.42 -20.44
N ARG A 345 8.85 -26.34 -19.99
CA ARG A 345 7.90 -27.02 -20.88
C ARG A 345 6.51 -26.45 -20.70
N THR A 346 5.89 -26.05 -21.79
CA THR A 346 4.46 -25.70 -21.88
C THR A 346 3.73 -26.73 -22.76
N ALA A 347 2.41 -26.65 -22.83
CA ALA A 347 1.61 -27.57 -23.65
C ALA A 347 1.96 -27.55 -25.15
N ARG A 348 2.55 -26.45 -25.65
CA ARG A 348 2.82 -26.24 -27.08
C ARG A 348 4.30 -26.10 -27.42
N HIS A 349 5.14 -25.74 -26.46
CA HIS A 349 6.54 -25.39 -26.72
C HIS A 349 7.45 -25.73 -25.54
N VAL A 350 8.71 -26.03 -25.84
CA VAL A 350 9.78 -26.22 -24.86
C VAL A 350 10.80 -25.11 -25.06
N TYR A 351 11.00 -24.30 -24.03
CA TYR A 351 12.01 -23.25 -24.00
C TYR A 351 13.27 -23.82 -23.34
N ASP A 352 14.40 -23.75 -24.03
CA ASP A 352 15.73 -24.09 -23.50
C ASP A 352 16.53 -22.79 -23.36
N ILE A 353 16.84 -22.42 -22.12
CA ILE A 353 17.42 -21.13 -21.77
C ILE A 353 18.75 -21.40 -21.06
N CYS A 354 19.85 -20.94 -21.64
CA CYS A 354 21.13 -20.86 -20.93
C CYS A 354 21.04 -19.73 -19.89
N VAL A 355 21.47 -20.03 -18.67
CA VAL A 355 21.44 -19.14 -17.52
C VAL A 355 22.87 -19.03 -17.00
N GLU A 356 23.49 -17.87 -17.18
CA GLU A 356 24.80 -17.57 -16.63
C GLU A 356 24.61 -16.66 -15.41
N GLN A 357 25.07 -17.09 -14.24
CA GLN A 357 25.04 -16.26 -13.04
C GLN A 357 26.17 -15.23 -13.13
N SER A 358 25.88 -13.96 -12.86
CA SER A 358 26.95 -12.96 -12.79
C SER A 358 27.88 -13.26 -11.62
N ASN A 359 29.20 -13.34 -11.84
CA ASN A 359 30.25 -13.65 -10.84
C ASN A 359 30.39 -12.63 -9.70
N GLU A 360 29.57 -11.58 -9.67
CA GLU A 360 29.47 -10.69 -8.52
C GLU A 360 28.75 -11.47 -7.41
N GLU A 361 29.48 -11.81 -6.34
CA GLU A 361 28.86 -12.31 -5.11
C GLU A 361 27.81 -11.29 -4.68
N SER A 362 26.55 -11.58 -4.99
CA SER A 362 25.43 -10.80 -4.48
C SER A 362 25.42 -10.99 -2.98
N SER A 363 25.78 -9.92 -2.25
CA SER A 363 25.49 -9.81 -0.84
C SER A 363 24.05 -10.28 -0.59
N ALA A 364 23.85 -11.12 0.42
CA ALA A 364 22.54 -11.23 1.01
C ALA A 364 22.07 -9.80 1.36
N ASP A 365 20.77 -9.51 1.21
CA ASP A 365 20.19 -8.25 1.70
C ASP A 365 20.84 -7.95 3.06
N ILE A 366 21.58 -6.84 3.16
CA ILE A 366 22.57 -6.58 4.23
C ILE A 366 21.94 -6.67 5.64
N ALA A 367 20.61 -6.59 5.72
CA ALA A 367 19.87 -6.92 6.91
C ALA A 367 19.63 -8.43 7.00
N GLY A 368 20.41 -9.14 7.84
CA GLY A 368 20.26 -10.57 8.16
C GLY A 368 18.89 -11.00 8.77
N ASP A 369 17.87 -10.17 8.65
CA ASP A 369 16.47 -10.37 9.05
C ASP A 369 15.47 -10.14 7.88
N SER A 370 15.94 -10.02 6.63
CA SER A 370 15.05 -10.05 5.46
C SER A 370 14.56 -11.49 5.21
N CYS A 371 13.27 -11.69 4.91
CA CYS A 371 12.84 -12.98 4.37
C CYS A 371 13.40 -13.21 2.95
N LEU A 372 13.94 -12.17 2.30
CA LEU A 372 14.62 -12.26 1.02
C LEU A 372 16.12 -12.46 1.26
N GLU A 373 16.55 -13.72 1.31
CA GLU A 373 17.92 -14.04 1.74
C GLU A 373 18.94 -13.99 0.60
N VAL A 374 18.54 -14.32 -0.63
CA VAL A 374 19.47 -14.44 -1.76
C VAL A 374 18.84 -13.90 -3.04
N VAL A 375 19.60 -13.04 -3.73
CA VAL A 375 19.20 -12.41 -4.99
C VAL A 375 20.36 -12.53 -5.98
N HIS A 376 20.29 -13.49 -6.90
CA HIS A 376 21.30 -13.64 -7.95
C HIS A 376 20.81 -13.06 -9.27
N GLU A 377 21.60 -12.17 -9.86
CA GLU A 377 21.36 -11.66 -11.20
C GLU A 377 21.77 -12.71 -12.25
N LEU A 378 20.96 -12.83 -13.29
CA LEU A 378 21.09 -13.87 -14.30
C LEU A 378 21.19 -13.23 -15.69
N ASN A 379 22.20 -13.63 -16.45
CA ASN A 379 22.26 -13.41 -17.89
C ASN A 379 21.57 -14.58 -18.59
N LEU A 380 20.60 -14.29 -19.45
CA LEU A 380 19.78 -15.29 -20.12
C LEU A 380 20.11 -15.34 -21.61
N LYS A 381 20.17 -16.54 -22.17
CA LYS A 381 20.36 -16.74 -23.61
C LYS A 381 19.54 -17.90 -24.14
N THR A 382 18.79 -17.68 -25.21
CA THR A 382 18.07 -18.74 -25.93
C THR A 382 18.21 -18.53 -27.43
N GLY A 383 18.83 -19.49 -28.12
CA GLY A 383 19.26 -19.30 -29.51
C GLY A 383 20.12 -18.04 -29.67
N GLU A 384 19.66 -17.10 -30.50
CA GLU A 384 20.30 -15.78 -30.73
C GLU A 384 19.79 -14.68 -29.79
N THR A 385 18.71 -14.93 -29.04
CA THR A 385 18.10 -13.93 -28.16
C THR A 385 18.79 -13.93 -26.80
N ARG A 386 19.15 -12.74 -26.32
CA ARG A 386 19.67 -12.52 -24.96
C ARG A 386 18.59 -11.91 -24.06
N GLY A 387 18.82 -11.92 -22.76
CA GLY A 387 17.96 -11.29 -21.78
C GLY A 387 18.59 -11.25 -20.41
N HIS A 388 17.83 -10.75 -19.45
CA HIS A 388 18.23 -10.61 -18.06
C HIS A 388 17.17 -11.24 -17.17
N GLY A 389 17.59 -11.71 -16.01
CA GLY A 389 16.73 -12.38 -15.05
C GLY A 389 17.26 -12.26 -13.63
N VAL A 390 16.48 -12.74 -12.68
CA VAL A 390 16.88 -12.80 -11.29
C VAL A 390 16.41 -14.11 -10.66
N ARG A 391 17.24 -14.70 -9.80
CA ARG A 391 16.89 -15.81 -8.91
C ARG A 391 16.72 -15.25 -7.51
N LEU A 392 15.55 -15.45 -6.92
CA LEU A 392 15.21 -14.99 -5.57
C LEU A 392 14.96 -16.19 -4.66
N VAL A 393 15.48 -16.15 -3.44
CA VAL A 393 15.17 -17.14 -2.39
C VAL A 393 14.49 -16.43 -1.23
N LEU A 394 13.20 -16.69 -1.06
CA LEU A 394 12.40 -16.18 0.05
C LEU A 394 12.34 -17.23 1.16
N ARG A 395 12.99 -17.01 2.31
CA ARG A 395 12.86 -17.82 3.53
C ARG A 395 12.06 -17.05 4.58
N ARG A 396 10.81 -17.45 4.78
CA ARG A 396 9.92 -16.80 5.74
C ARG A 396 10.25 -17.27 7.16
N LYS A 397 10.79 -16.35 7.98
CA LYS A 397 11.06 -16.57 9.41
C LYS A 397 10.39 -15.45 10.20
N PRO A 398 9.78 -15.69 11.38
CA PRO A 398 9.20 -14.60 12.18
C PRO A 398 10.26 -13.53 12.50
N SER A 399 9.94 -12.23 12.39
CA SER A 399 10.88 -11.18 12.81
C SER A 399 10.99 -11.13 14.34
N PRO A 400 12.21 -11.09 14.90
CA PRO A 400 12.41 -10.80 16.33
C PRO A 400 12.17 -9.32 16.66
N TRP A 401 12.20 -8.43 15.66
CA TRP A 401 12.03 -7.00 15.85
C TRP A 401 10.56 -6.64 16.04
N LYS A 402 10.28 -5.84 17.07
CA LYS A 402 8.94 -5.29 17.31
C LYS A 402 8.97 -3.79 17.06
N PRO A 403 7.94 -3.24 16.38
CA PRO A 403 7.90 -1.82 16.13
C PRO A 403 7.67 -1.10 17.46
N PRO A 404 8.23 0.12 17.62
CA PRO A 404 7.81 0.97 18.73
C PRO A 404 6.30 1.17 18.63
N ALA A 405 5.61 1.22 19.77
CA ALA A 405 4.17 1.43 19.81
C ALA A 405 3.83 2.70 19.02
N ILE A 406 3.25 2.54 17.83
CA ILE A 406 2.69 3.66 17.10
C ILE A 406 1.50 4.09 17.97
N VAL A 407 1.54 5.32 18.48
CA VAL A 407 0.36 5.93 19.10
C VAL A 407 -0.63 6.15 17.96
N SER A 408 -1.44 5.13 17.68
CA SER A 408 -2.56 5.25 16.77
C SER A 408 -3.53 6.25 17.37
N LYS A 409 -3.99 7.22 16.56
CA LYS A 409 -5.15 8.03 16.95
C LYS A 409 -6.27 7.04 17.33
N PRO A 410 -6.85 7.12 18.54
CA PRO A 410 -7.86 6.19 19.02
C PRO A 410 -9.02 6.21 18.03
N GLN A 411 -9.51 5.01 17.74
CA GLN A 411 -10.68 4.87 16.89
C GLN A 411 -11.88 5.50 17.60
N SER A 412 -12.68 6.26 16.86
CA SER A 412 -13.86 6.97 17.37
C SER A 412 -14.73 6.04 18.22
N SER A 413 -14.89 6.34 19.51
CA SER A 413 -15.93 5.68 20.32
C SER A 413 -17.25 6.43 20.14
N LYS A 414 -18.38 5.70 20.14
CA LYS A 414 -19.71 6.33 20.07
C LYS A 414 -20.00 7.25 21.26
N GLU A 415 -19.27 7.09 22.36
CA GLU A 415 -19.48 7.81 23.63
C GLU A 415 -19.15 9.30 23.58
N PHE A 416 -18.31 9.76 22.64
CA PHE A 416 -17.86 11.15 22.60
C PHE A 416 -18.59 12.03 21.57
N GLN A 417 -19.54 11.47 20.81
CA GLN A 417 -20.11 12.13 19.63
C GLN A 417 -21.06 13.30 19.92
N ASP A 418 -21.43 13.53 21.18
CA ASP A 418 -22.36 14.57 21.60
C ASP A 418 -21.67 15.76 22.30
N GLN A 419 -20.34 15.78 22.39
CA GLN A 419 -19.65 16.91 23.01
C GLN A 419 -19.56 18.08 22.02
N ARG A 420 -19.96 19.28 22.47
CA ARG A 420 -19.90 20.51 21.66
C ARG A 420 -18.61 21.29 21.91
N VAL A 421 -18.11 21.25 23.14
CA VAL A 421 -16.89 21.91 23.56
C VAL A 421 -16.03 20.91 24.33
N VAL A 422 -14.77 20.77 23.93
CA VAL A 422 -13.85 19.74 24.44
C VAL A 422 -12.52 20.38 24.82
N CYS A 423 -11.92 19.96 25.94
CA CYS A 423 -10.56 20.39 26.29
C CYS A 423 -9.55 19.59 25.47
N LEU A 424 -8.47 20.22 25.01
CA LEU A 424 -7.42 19.54 24.22
C LEU A 424 -6.82 18.31 24.93
N ARG A 425 -6.85 18.30 26.28
CA ARG A 425 -6.31 17.21 27.10
C ARG A 425 -7.26 16.00 27.19
N ASP A 426 -8.52 16.16 26.83
CA ASP A 426 -9.50 15.08 26.89
C ASP A 426 -9.24 14.08 25.76
N ALA A 427 -9.46 12.80 26.04
CA ALA A 427 -9.29 11.73 25.04
C ALA A 427 -10.24 11.90 23.84
N SER A 428 -11.39 12.56 24.02
CA SER A 428 -12.33 12.89 22.93
C SER A 428 -11.73 13.86 21.91
N ALA A 429 -10.78 14.71 22.31
CA ALA A 429 -10.10 15.63 21.39
C ALA A 429 -9.25 14.90 20.34
N TRP A 430 -8.96 13.61 20.54
CA TRP A 430 -8.13 12.84 19.62
C TRP A 430 -8.94 12.39 18.39
N ASP A 431 -10.28 12.43 18.44
CA ASP A 431 -11.15 12.05 17.32
C ASP A 431 -11.14 13.12 16.21
N THR A 432 -10.60 12.75 15.05
CA THR A 432 -10.53 13.63 13.87
C THR A 432 -11.90 13.98 13.30
N ARG A 433 -12.94 13.14 13.47
CA ARG A 433 -14.31 13.45 13.01
C ARG A 433 -14.99 14.49 13.89
N LEU A 434 -14.62 14.54 15.17
CA LEU A 434 -15.17 15.48 16.14
C LEU A 434 -14.41 16.81 16.17
N CYS A 435 -13.08 16.76 16.13
CA CYS A 435 -12.20 17.92 16.32
C CYS A 435 -11.45 18.35 15.05
N GLY A 436 -11.61 17.67 13.92
CA GLY A 436 -10.87 17.95 12.70
C GLY A 436 -9.39 17.56 12.77
N GLY A 437 -8.66 17.77 11.67
CA GLY A 437 -7.27 17.32 11.50
C GLY A 437 -6.29 17.97 12.48
N LYS A 438 -6.29 19.30 12.54
CA LYS A 438 -5.30 20.08 13.30
C LYS A 438 -5.45 19.92 14.80
N ALA A 439 -6.67 20.07 15.32
CA ALA A 439 -6.92 19.94 16.76
C ALA A 439 -6.67 18.51 17.25
N SER A 440 -7.07 17.48 16.48
CA SER A 440 -6.75 16.08 16.80
C SER A 440 -5.24 15.83 16.85
N SER A 441 -4.49 16.34 15.87
CA SER A 441 -3.02 16.19 15.85
C SER A 441 -2.35 16.93 17.02
N LEU A 442 -2.85 18.11 17.40
CA LEU A 442 -2.37 18.84 18.55
C LEU A 442 -2.70 18.14 19.88
N ALA A 443 -3.87 17.50 19.99
CA ALA A 443 -4.27 16.74 21.16
C ALA A 443 -3.36 15.53 21.40
N VAL A 444 -2.98 14.82 20.32
CA VAL A 444 -1.99 13.74 20.36
C VAL A 444 -0.64 14.26 20.85
N LEU A 445 -0.16 15.40 20.34
CA LEU A 445 1.08 16.01 20.82
C LEU A 445 1.00 16.38 22.31
N SER A 446 -0.14 16.94 22.77
CA SER A 446 -0.36 17.28 24.17
C SER A 446 -0.33 16.04 25.08
N ALA A 447 -0.91 14.92 24.64
CA ALA A 447 -0.89 13.66 25.36
C ALA A 447 0.51 13.00 25.40
N MET A 448 1.37 13.29 24.40
CA MET A 448 2.75 12.80 24.37
C MET A 448 3.69 13.57 25.30
N VAL A 449 3.37 14.82 25.68
CA VAL A 449 4.20 15.64 26.58
C VAL A 449 4.64 14.90 27.85
N PRO A 450 3.75 14.27 28.66
CA PRO A 450 4.16 13.55 29.87
C PRO A 450 4.94 12.25 29.60
N LEU A 451 4.87 11.70 28.38
CA LEU A 451 5.53 10.45 27.98
C LEU A 451 6.88 10.67 27.32
N SER A 452 7.15 11.89 26.86
CA SER A 452 8.37 12.24 26.13
C SER A 452 9.56 12.36 27.08
N ARG A 453 10.72 11.82 26.66
CA ARG A 453 12.00 12.05 27.33
C ARG A 453 12.48 13.49 27.14
N GLU A 454 12.15 14.06 25.98
CA GLU A 454 12.44 15.44 25.57
C GLU A 454 11.37 16.38 26.12
N LYS A 455 11.78 17.56 26.61
CA LYS A 455 10.84 18.56 27.13
C LYS A 455 10.34 19.46 25.99
N PHE A 456 9.07 19.32 25.61
CA PHE A 456 8.38 20.29 24.76
C PHE A 456 7.05 20.70 25.40
N VAL A 457 6.53 21.86 25.00
CA VAL A 457 5.31 22.44 25.56
C VAL A 457 4.29 22.65 24.44
N VAL A 458 3.06 22.20 24.68
CA VAL A 458 1.91 22.50 23.83
C VAL A 458 1.01 23.47 24.60
N PRO A 459 0.72 24.68 24.06
CA PRO A 459 -0.18 25.64 24.71
C PRO A 459 -1.56 25.04 24.96
N GLY A 460 -2.21 25.43 26.06
CA GLY A 460 -3.55 24.99 26.39
C GLY A 460 -4.55 25.35 25.29
N ALA A 461 -5.55 24.52 25.06
CA ALA A 461 -6.58 24.82 24.07
C ALA A 461 -7.92 24.16 24.39
N VAL A 462 -8.97 24.75 23.83
CA VAL A 462 -10.34 24.27 23.83
C VAL A 462 -10.80 24.14 22.38
N VAL A 463 -11.60 23.13 22.06
CA VAL A 463 -12.09 22.86 20.72
C VAL A 463 -13.61 22.99 20.70
N LEU A 464 -14.14 23.87 19.86
CA LEU A 464 -15.54 23.82 19.41
C LEU A 464 -15.65 22.73 18.37
N THR A 465 -16.41 21.68 18.65
CA THR A 465 -16.43 20.47 17.81
C THR A 465 -17.25 20.66 16.54
N THR A 466 -17.19 19.68 15.65
CA THR A 466 -18.09 19.60 14.48
C THR A 466 -19.57 19.59 14.88
N ARG A 467 -19.93 19.13 16.09
CA ARG A 467 -21.28 19.23 16.63
C ARG A 467 -21.67 20.64 17.04
N ALA A 468 -20.73 21.45 17.53
CA ALA A 468 -21.00 22.86 17.76
C ALA A 468 -21.35 23.58 16.45
N TYR A 469 -20.70 23.20 15.34
CA TYR A 469 -21.07 23.69 14.02
C TYR A 469 -22.46 23.23 13.57
N ASP A 470 -22.81 21.96 13.78
CA ASP A 470 -24.16 21.44 13.52
C ASP A 470 -25.23 22.23 14.31
N ASP A 471 -25.04 22.41 15.62
CA ASP A 471 -25.95 23.15 16.49
C ASP A 471 -26.08 24.62 16.05
N PHE A 472 -24.97 25.26 15.66
CA PHE A 472 -24.96 26.62 15.11
C PHE A 472 -25.73 26.71 13.78
N ARG A 473 -25.52 25.76 12.87
CA ARG A 473 -26.22 25.69 11.58
C ARG A 473 -27.73 25.55 11.78
N ASP A 474 -28.14 24.68 12.69
CA ASP A 474 -29.54 24.34 12.93
C ASP A 474 -30.27 25.48 13.65
N HIS A 475 -29.64 26.11 14.65
CA HIS A 475 -30.17 27.28 15.35
C HIS A 475 -30.51 28.43 14.38
N ASN A 476 -29.65 28.65 13.38
CA ASN A 476 -29.78 29.72 12.39
C ASN A 476 -30.50 29.30 11.11
N LYS A 477 -30.97 28.04 11.01
CA LYS A 477 -31.65 27.49 9.83
C LYS A 477 -30.85 27.66 8.52
N LEU A 478 -29.52 27.59 8.62
CA LEU A 478 -28.61 27.84 7.49
C LEU A 478 -28.68 26.76 6.40
N ALA A 479 -29.24 25.58 6.70
CA ALA A 479 -29.41 24.48 5.75
C ALA A 479 -30.09 24.89 4.43
N THR A 480 -31.03 25.85 4.48
CA THR A 480 -31.73 26.34 3.28
C THR A 480 -30.79 27.10 2.34
N CYS A 481 -29.92 27.95 2.90
CA CYS A 481 -28.93 28.73 2.15
C CYS A 481 -27.81 27.83 1.62
N LEU A 482 -27.35 26.87 2.43
CA LEU A 482 -26.26 25.96 2.09
C LEU A 482 -26.61 24.98 0.97
N LYS A 483 -27.89 24.58 0.84
CA LYS A 483 -28.38 23.76 -0.29
C LYS A 483 -28.11 24.37 -1.66
N GLU A 484 -27.93 25.67 -1.76
CA GLU A 484 -27.61 26.32 -3.03
C GLU A 484 -26.22 25.88 -3.58
N LEU A 485 -25.33 25.37 -2.72
CA LEU A 485 -24.04 24.80 -3.12
C LEU A 485 -24.16 23.58 -4.04
N ASP A 486 -25.28 22.85 -4.03
CA ASP A 486 -25.51 21.72 -4.95
C ASP A 486 -25.49 22.16 -6.43
N THR A 487 -25.80 23.44 -6.68
CA THR A 487 -25.81 24.02 -8.02
C THR A 487 -24.44 24.53 -8.48
N TYR A 488 -23.44 24.55 -7.60
CA TYR A 488 -22.12 25.19 -7.83
C TYR A 488 -21.43 24.72 -9.12
N HIS A 489 -21.58 23.44 -9.46
CA HIS A 489 -21.01 22.82 -10.66
C HIS A 489 -21.56 23.34 -12.00
N ARG A 490 -22.76 23.96 -11.98
CA ARG A 490 -23.43 24.51 -13.17
C ARG A 490 -23.20 26.00 -13.37
N LEU A 491 -22.62 26.67 -12.37
CA LEU A 491 -22.47 28.11 -12.34
C LEU A 491 -21.21 28.57 -13.10
N ASN A 492 -21.29 29.74 -13.72
CA ASN A 492 -20.12 30.41 -14.25
C ASN A 492 -19.30 31.08 -13.12
N ILE A 493 -18.12 31.61 -13.46
CA ILE A 493 -17.16 32.16 -12.47
C ILE A 493 -17.78 33.30 -11.64
N ASP A 494 -18.49 34.23 -12.26
CA ASP A 494 -19.06 35.38 -11.56
C ASP A 494 -20.22 34.95 -10.64
N GLN A 495 -21.07 34.03 -11.11
CA GLN A 495 -22.13 33.44 -10.30
C GLN A 495 -21.57 32.68 -9.09
N LYS A 496 -20.48 31.92 -9.26
CA LYS A 496 -19.79 31.24 -8.15
C LYS A 496 -19.29 32.24 -7.11
N LYS A 497 -18.72 33.37 -7.53
CA LYS A 497 -18.27 34.44 -6.62
C LYS A 497 -19.45 35.05 -5.86
N THR A 498 -20.52 35.42 -6.56
CA THR A 498 -21.72 35.97 -5.91
C THR A 498 -22.34 35.01 -4.90
N LEU A 499 -22.46 33.72 -5.27
CA LEU A 499 -22.92 32.66 -4.37
C LEU A 499 -22.05 32.57 -3.12
N SER A 500 -20.73 32.55 -3.29
CA SER A 500 -19.76 32.45 -2.18
C SER A 500 -19.88 33.63 -1.20
N ILE A 501 -19.99 34.87 -1.71
CA ILE A 501 -20.13 36.07 -0.90
C ILE A 501 -21.42 36.00 -0.07
N ARG A 502 -22.54 35.69 -0.72
CA ARG A 502 -23.84 35.62 -0.04
C ARG A 502 -23.88 34.55 1.05
N ILE A 503 -23.33 33.35 0.80
CA ILE A 503 -23.26 32.29 1.81
C ILE A 503 -22.33 32.71 2.96
N CYS A 504 -21.15 33.26 2.65
CA CYS A 504 -20.21 33.73 3.65
C CYS A 504 -20.85 34.80 4.56
N GLU A 505 -21.53 35.80 3.97
CA GLU A 505 -22.26 36.83 4.73
C GLU A 505 -23.40 36.25 5.57
N ALA A 506 -24.14 35.25 5.06
CA ALA A 506 -25.20 34.61 5.81
C ALA A 506 -24.67 33.88 7.05
N VAL A 507 -23.52 33.21 6.93
CA VAL A 507 -22.85 32.54 8.05
C VAL A 507 -22.25 33.56 9.02
N GLU A 508 -21.64 34.65 8.53
CA GLU A 508 -21.06 35.69 9.40
C GLU A 508 -22.11 36.47 10.20
N ARG A 509 -23.33 36.62 9.67
CA ARG A 509 -24.45 37.30 10.35
C ARG A 509 -25.25 36.40 11.29
N ALA A 510 -25.00 35.09 11.27
CA ALA A 510 -25.71 34.14 12.12
C ALA A 510 -25.30 34.26 13.60
N GLU A 511 -26.25 33.99 14.49
CA GLU A 511 -26.08 34.16 15.93
C GLU A 511 -25.50 32.90 16.58
N MET A 512 -24.54 33.06 17.49
CA MET A 512 -24.00 31.93 18.25
C MET A 512 -25.04 31.43 19.26
N PRO A 513 -25.41 30.14 19.27
CA PRO A 513 -26.32 29.58 20.26
C PRO A 513 -25.87 29.89 21.70
N PRO A 514 -26.77 30.39 22.59
CA PRO A 514 -26.40 30.74 23.96
C PRO A 514 -25.81 29.58 24.77
N SER A 515 -26.23 28.35 24.49
CA SER A 515 -25.70 27.13 25.11
C SER A 515 -24.21 26.93 24.80
N LEU A 516 -23.77 27.21 23.57
CA LEU A 516 -22.35 27.10 23.18
C LEU A 516 -21.51 28.20 23.85
N VAL A 517 -22.07 29.40 24.00
CA VAL A 517 -21.42 30.51 24.73
C VAL A 517 -21.09 30.09 26.16
N LEU A 518 -22.09 29.59 26.89
CA LEU A 518 -21.91 29.16 28.27
C LEU A 518 -20.91 28.02 28.40
N GLN A 519 -20.94 27.04 27.50
CA GLN A 519 -20.01 25.91 27.53
C GLN A 519 -18.57 26.32 27.23
N LEU A 520 -18.35 27.20 26.25
CA LEU A 520 -17.02 27.70 25.93
C LEU A 520 -16.46 28.54 27.08
N GLU A 521 -17.25 29.45 27.66
CA GLU A 521 -16.83 30.25 28.81
C GLU A 521 -16.43 29.38 30.00
N ALA A 522 -17.21 28.34 30.30
CA ALA A 522 -16.90 27.40 31.37
C ALA A 522 -15.58 26.65 31.13
N GLN A 523 -15.36 26.18 29.90
CA GLN A 523 -14.15 25.46 29.52
C GLN A 523 -12.91 26.36 29.48
N LEU A 524 -13.04 27.60 28.98
CA LEU A 524 -11.96 28.57 29.00
C LEU A 524 -11.52 28.86 30.43
N ARG A 525 -12.45 29.11 31.36
CA ARG A 525 -12.15 29.35 32.79
C ARG A 525 -11.45 28.17 33.49
N THR A 526 -11.75 26.95 33.06
CA THR A 526 -11.18 25.74 33.66
C THR A 526 -9.81 25.40 33.04
N SER A 527 -9.62 25.76 31.77
CA SER A 527 -8.37 25.51 31.04
C SER A 527 -7.28 26.52 31.38
N SER A 528 -7.65 27.75 31.72
CA SER A 528 -6.68 28.76 32.14
C SER A 528 -6.08 28.45 33.51
N ARG A 529 -4.74 28.38 33.54
CA ARG A 529 -3.96 28.18 34.77
C ARG A 529 -4.09 29.41 35.69
N GLY A 530 -5.07 29.40 36.59
CA GLY A 530 -5.10 30.20 37.82
C GLY A 530 -5.15 31.73 37.65
N ASP A 531 -6.26 32.32 38.10
CA ASP A 531 -6.39 33.71 38.59
C ASP A 531 -6.03 34.91 37.68
N ARG A 532 -5.93 34.75 36.36
CA ARG A 532 -5.79 35.90 35.43
C ARG A 532 -6.83 35.95 34.32
N ILE A 533 -8.11 35.98 34.71
CA ILE A 533 -9.29 36.06 33.81
C ILE A 533 -9.34 37.36 32.94
N GLY A 534 -8.40 38.28 33.08
CA GLY A 534 -8.37 39.55 32.33
C GLY A 534 -7.27 39.73 31.27
N SER A 535 -6.29 38.82 31.16
CA SER A 535 -5.10 39.03 30.30
C SER A 535 -4.88 37.96 29.22
N GLU A 536 -5.81 37.03 29.05
CA GLU A 536 -5.61 35.88 28.17
C GLU A 536 -5.99 36.21 26.72
N ARG A 537 -4.99 36.09 25.85
CA ARG A 537 -5.14 36.23 24.40
C ARG A 537 -5.17 34.83 23.79
N PHE A 538 -5.99 34.65 22.77
CA PHE A 538 -6.18 33.36 22.10
C PHE A 538 -5.89 33.45 20.60
N ALA A 539 -5.46 32.33 20.03
CA ALA A 539 -5.48 32.06 18.61
C ALA A 539 -6.70 31.19 18.29
N VAL A 540 -7.57 31.66 17.40
CA VAL A 540 -8.77 30.96 16.94
C VAL A 540 -8.49 30.41 15.54
N ARG A 541 -8.43 29.07 15.43
CA ARG A 541 -7.91 28.36 14.26
C ARG A 541 -8.97 27.39 13.72
N SER A 542 -9.22 27.45 12.42
CA SER A 542 -10.01 26.45 11.71
C SER A 542 -9.34 25.07 11.77
N SER A 543 -10.14 24.02 11.99
CA SER A 543 -9.72 22.61 12.00
C SER A 543 -10.79 21.77 11.30
N ALA A 544 -10.71 21.68 9.97
CA ALA A 544 -11.70 20.94 9.19
C ALA A 544 -11.43 19.43 9.19
N VAL A 545 -12.49 18.63 9.03
CA VAL A 545 -12.37 17.20 8.79
C VAL A 545 -11.79 16.98 7.39
N GLY A 546 -10.72 16.20 7.28
CA GLY A 546 -10.02 15.93 6.02
C GLY A 546 -8.93 16.93 5.64
N GLU A 547 -8.70 17.98 6.44
CA GLU A 547 -7.69 19.01 6.19
C GLU A 547 -6.23 18.48 6.27
N ASP A 548 -5.98 17.51 7.15
CA ASP A 548 -4.68 16.86 7.39
C ASP A 548 -4.73 15.35 7.05
N SER A 549 -5.15 15.03 5.83
CA SER A 549 -5.12 13.63 5.35
C SER A 549 -3.74 13.29 4.77
N GLU A 550 -3.38 12.00 4.71
CA GLU A 550 -2.14 11.58 4.01
C GLU A 550 -2.12 11.97 2.54
N GLU A 551 -3.29 12.22 1.94
CA GLU A 551 -3.45 12.48 0.52
C GLU A 551 -3.43 13.97 0.18
N MET A 552 -3.82 14.84 1.13
CA MET A 552 -3.94 16.29 0.91
C MET A 552 -3.76 17.07 2.20
N SER A 553 -2.96 18.15 2.13
CA SER A 553 -2.91 19.22 3.11
C SER A 553 -3.71 20.43 2.57
N CYS A 554 -4.81 20.80 3.21
CA CYS A 554 -5.56 22.02 2.82
C CYS A 554 -4.92 23.29 3.43
N ALA A 555 -3.58 23.36 3.42
CA ALA A 555 -2.83 24.42 4.07
C ALA A 555 -3.21 25.81 3.49
N GLY A 556 -3.49 26.76 4.39
CA GLY A 556 -3.69 28.17 4.05
C GLY A 556 -5.04 28.55 3.43
N GLN A 557 -6.00 27.62 3.28
CA GLN A 557 -7.30 27.92 2.65
C GLN A 557 -8.35 28.49 3.61
N MET A 558 -8.20 28.23 4.91
CA MET A 558 -9.14 28.63 5.94
C MET A 558 -8.50 29.61 6.92
N GLU A 559 -9.32 30.44 7.55
CA GLU A 559 -8.82 31.53 8.37
C GLU A 559 -8.31 31.09 9.74
N THR A 560 -7.36 31.88 10.25
CA THR A 560 -6.86 31.88 11.61
C THR A 560 -6.85 33.32 12.11
N PHE A 561 -7.29 33.53 13.35
CA PHE A 561 -7.27 34.83 14.02
C PHE A 561 -6.35 34.78 15.23
N LEU A 562 -5.40 35.71 15.32
CA LEU A 562 -4.43 35.77 16.42
C LEU A 562 -4.76 36.91 17.39
N ASN A 563 -4.23 36.81 18.62
CA ASN A 563 -4.33 37.86 19.64
C ASN A 563 -5.76 38.27 20.04
N VAL A 564 -6.70 37.31 19.98
CA VAL A 564 -8.12 37.52 20.29
C VAL A 564 -8.32 37.61 21.80
N ALA A 565 -8.98 38.67 22.29
CA ALA A 565 -9.25 38.86 23.71
C ALA A 565 -10.73 38.66 24.05
N GLY A 566 -10.97 37.89 25.10
CA GLY A 566 -12.29 37.72 25.70
C GLY A 566 -13.17 36.69 24.96
N PRO A 567 -14.09 36.03 25.68
CA PRO A 567 -14.95 34.99 25.10
C PRO A 567 -15.82 35.48 23.93
N GLN A 568 -16.29 36.73 23.97
CA GLN A 568 -17.19 37.30 22.96
C GLN A 568 -16.49 37.43 21.60
N GLU A 569 -15.26 37.94 21.57
CA GLU A 569 -14.50 38.06 20.31
C GLU A 569 -14.02 36.68 19.84
N VAL A 570 -13.69 35.76 20.76
CA VAL A 570 -13.41 34.36 20.39
C VAL A 570 -14.59 33.74 19.63
N MET A 571 -15.82 33.93 20.11
CA MET A 571 -17.01 33.44 19.44
C MET A 571 -17.21 34.06 18.06
N ARG A 572 -17.01 35.39 17.95
CA ARG A 572 -17.08 36.08 16.66
C ARG A 572 -16.03 35.53 15.67
N CYS A 573 -14.80 35.32 16.12
CA CYS A 573 -13.75 34.70 15.32
C CYS A 573 -14.06 33.26 14.94
N ALA A 574 -14.71 32.48 15.82
CA ALA A 574 -15.14 31.12 15.51
C ALA A 574 -16.19 31.09 14.39
N VAL A 575 -17.16 32.01 14.41
CA VAL A 575 -18.13 32.17 13.30
C VAL A 575 -17.42 32.52 11.99
N LYS A 576 -16.44 33.43 12.03
CA LYS A 576 -15.64 33.76 10.84
C LYS A 576 -14.82 32.57 10.34
N CYS A 577 -14.26 31.75 11.23
CA CYS A 577 -13.62 30.51 10.83
C CYS A 577 -14.62 29.61 10.08
N TRP A 578 -15.83 29.41 10.61
CA TRP A 578 -16.90 28.68 9.90
C TRP A 578 -17.29 29.27 8.55
N ALA A 579 -17.36 30.60 8.45
CA ALA A 579 -17.66 31.29 7.20
C ALA A 579 -16.53 31.14 6.16
N SER A 580 -15.26 31.09 6.60
CA SER A 580 -14.09 31.05 5.73
C SER A 580 -14.08 29.86 4.76
N GLN A 581 -14.71 28.74 5.12
CA GLN A 581 -14.80 27.56 4.26
C GLN A 581 -15.66 27.78 2.99
N PHE A 582 -16.49 28.84 2.98
CA PHE A 582 -17.41 29.18 1.89
C PHE A 582 -16.89 30.31 1.00
N ARG A 583 -15.67 30.80 1.24
CA ARG A 583 -15.04 31.78 0.36
C ARG A 583 -14.75 31.17 -1.00
N HIS A 584 -14.76 32.03 -2.03
CA HIS A 584 -14.55 31.58 -3.40
C HIS A 584 -13.30 30.70 -3.60
N PRO A 585 -12.09 31.05 -3.08
CA PRO A 585 -10.91 30.20 -3.25
C PRO A 585 -11.05 28.82 -2.58
N ALA A 586 -11.64 28.76 -1.39
CA ALA A 586 -11.85 27.52 -0.66
C ALA A 586 -12.86 26.59 -1.36
N LEU A 587 -13.96 27.14 -1.88
CA LEU A 587 -14.96 26.38 -2.63
C LEU A 587 -14.41 25.87 -3.97
N GLU A 588 -13.67 26.70 -4.69
CA GLU A 588 -13.08 26.32 -5.97
C GLU A 588 -12.01 25.24 -5.78
N TYR A 589 -11.17 25.35 -4.74
CA TYR A 589 -10.20 24.32 -4.38
C TYR A 589 -10.88 22.98 -4.08
N LYS A 590 -11.89 22.99 -3.20
CA LYS A 590 -12.67 21.79 -2.86
C LYS A 590 -13.30 21.17 -4.10
N TRP A 591 -13.91 21.97 -4.96
CA TRP A 591 -14.54 21.52 -6.21
C TRP A 591 -13.53 20.83 -7.14
N GLN A 592 -12.38 21.45 -7.38
CA GLN A 592 -11.33 20.91 -8.26
C GLN A 592 -10.73 19.59 -7.74
N HIS A 593 -10.75 19.38 -6.42
CA HIS A 593 -10.24 18.18 -5.76
C HIS A 593 -11.34 17.17 -5.41
N GLY A 594 -12.57 17.36 -5.89
CA GLY A 594 -13.70 16.45 -5.65
C GLY A 594 -14.13 16.36 -4.18
N GLN A 595 -13.85 17.38 -3.38
CA GLN A 595 -14.18 17.43 -1.96
C GLN A 595 -15.61 17.99 -1.74
N PRO A 596 -16.28 17.62 -0.64
CA PRO A 596 -17.53 18.25 -0.23
C PRO A 596 -17.36 19.77 -0.07
N LEU A 597 -18.25 20.55 -0.70
CA LEU A 597 -18.22 22.02 -0.63
C LEU A 597 -18.46 22.52 0.80
N GLU A 598 -19.39 21.88 1.52
CA GLU A 598 -19.55 22.00 2.98
C GLU A 598 -18.82 20.84 3.65
N ALA A 599 -17.86 21.16 4.52
CA ALA A 599 -17.13 20.18 5.31
C ALA A 599 -17.45 20.37 6.80
N PRO A 600 -17.63 19.28 7.58
CA PRO A 600 -17.67 19.41 9.02
C PRO A 600 -16.38 20.06 9.52
N MET A 601 -16.51 21.10 10.33
CA MET A 601 -15.35 21.87 10.79
C MET A 601 -15.44 22.22 12.27
N ALA A 602 -14.38 21.86 12.98
CA ALA A 602 -14.13 22.29 14.35
C ALA A 602 -13.35 23.61 14.35
N VAL A 603 -13.38 24.30 15.49
CA VAL A 603 -12.57 25.51 15.73
C VAL A 603 -11.75 25.32 16.99
N LEU A 604 -10.44 25.43 16.86
CA LEU A 604 -9.47 25.36 17.95
C LEU A 604 -9.25 26.76 18.52
N VAL A 605 -9.51 26.93 19.82
CA VAL A 605 -9.22 28.14 20.60
C VAL A 605 -8.01 27.84 21.48
N GLN A 606 -6.84 28.31 21.05
CA GLN A 606 -5.55 28.00 21.67
C GLN A 606 -4.99 29.22 22.41
N GLU A 607 -4.37 29.02 23.56
CA GLU A 607 -3.63 30.06 24.28
C GLU A 607 -2.56 30.69 23.37
N MET A 608 -2.51 32.02 23.32
CA MET A 608 -1.55 32.74 22.49
C MET A 608 -0.16 32.69 23.14
N VAL A 609 0.84 32.30 22.35
CA VAL A 609 2.25 32.39 22.75
C VAL A 609 2.79 33.75 22.30
N GLN A 610 3.36 34.52 23.23
CA GLN A 610 4.15 35.70 22.87
C GLN A 610 5.56 35.23 22.49
N SER A 611 5.81 35.15 21.18
CA SER A 611 7.10 34.70 20.64
C SER A 611 7.96 35.88 20.20
N ASP A 612 9.22 35.89 20.63
CA ASP A 612 10.24 36.78 20.06
C ASP A 612 10.65 36.30 18.66
N VAL A 613 10.66 34.98 18.45
CA VAL A 613 10.97 34.30 17.19
C VAL A 613 10.00 33.14 17.02
N ALA A 614 9.50 32.95 15.80
CA ALA A 614 8.66 31.83 15.43
C ALA A 614 9.11 31.26 14.08
N GLY A 615 8.79 29.99 13.83
CA GLY A 615 9.29 29.30 12.66
C GLY A 615 8.49 28.06 12.27
N VAL A 616 8.84 27.52 11.11
CA VAL A 616 8.36 26.25 10.58
C VAL A 616 9.56 25.32 10.43
N LEU A 617 9.43 24.11 10.97
CA LEU A 617 10.40 23.03 10.80
C LEU A 617 9.83 22.00 9.83
N PHE A 618 10.53 21.77 8.73
CA PHE A 618 10.33 20.60 7.88
C PHE A 618 11.35 19.54 8.27
N THR A 619 10.88 18.34 8.61
CA THR A 619 11.75 17.20 8.96
C THR A 619 12.30 16.43 7.75
N CYS A 620 11.98 16.93 6.55
CA CYS A 620 12.50 16.56 5.24
C CYS A 620 12.59 17.84 4.42
N ASP A 621 13.52 17.93 3.48
CA ASP A 621 13.59 19.07 2.56
C ASP A 621 12.27 19.18 1.77
N PRO A 622 11.53 20.29 1.85
CA PRO A 622 10.24 20.44 1.18
C PRO A 622 10.35 20.49 -0.36
N VAL A 623 11.54 20.76 -0.91
CA VAL A 623 11.78 20.84 -2.36
C VAL A 623 12.12 19.46 -2.93
N SER A 624 13.15 18.81 -2.37
CA SER A 624 13.62 17.50 -2.85
C SER A 624 12.88 16.30 -2.22
N GLY A 625 12.21 16.51 -1.09
CA GLY A 625 11.66 15.45 -0.24
C GLY A 625 12.71 14.77 0.64
N ASP A 626 13.98 15.19 0.57
CA ASP A 626 15.10 14.49 1.20
C ASP A 626 14.95 14.45 2.73
N PRO A 627 14.76 13.25 3.33
CA PRO A 627 14.66 13.11 4.78
C PRO A 627 16.01 13.24 5.49
N THR A 628 17.13 13.39 4.76
CA THR A 628 18.43 13.74 5.35
C THR A 628 18.45 15.19 5.79
N ARG A 629 17.73 16.05 5.08
CA ARG A 629 17.75 17.49 5.29
C ARG A 629 16.54 17.91 6.09
N LEU A 630 16.77 18.64 7.17
CA LEU A 630 15.73 19.34 7.90
C LEU A 630 15.89 20.81 7.57
N VAL A 631 14.78 21.49 7.31
CA VAL A 631 14.78 22.92 6.96
C VAL A 631 14.00 23.66 8.03
N ILE A 632 14.66 24.61 8.69
CA ILE A 632 14.06 25.50 9.68
C ILE A 632 13.97 26.88 9.04
N ASN A 633 12.76 27.38 8.88
CA ASN A 633 12.49 28.76 8.49
C ASN A 633 12.04 29.53 9.72
N ALA A 634 12.71 30.62 10.07
CA ALA A 634 12.40 31.41 11.25
C ALA A 634 12.33 32.91 10.93
N ASN A 635 11.42 33.62 11.62
CA ASN A 635 11.36 35.07 11.61
C ASN A 635 11.09 35.60 13.02
N TYR A 636 11.45 36.87 13.23
CA TYR A 636 11.06 37.59 14.44
C TYR A 636 9.53 37.77 14.50
N GLY A 637 9.02 37.78 15.74
CA GLY A 637 7.61 37.97 16.06
C GLY A 637 6.78 36.69 16.00
N LEU A 638 5.51 36.83 15.58
CA LEU A 638 4.52 35.75 15.56
C LEU A 638 4.72 34.84 14.34
N GLY A 639 4.35 33.56 14.47
CA GLY A 639 4.51 32.57 13.39
C GLY A 639 3.80 32.89 12.07
N GLU A 640 2.81 33.80 12.09
CA GLU A 640 2.19 34.32 10.87
C GLU A 640 3.20 35.02 9.95
N SER A 641 4.26 35.64 10.47
CA SER A 641 5.27 36.32 9.66
C SER A 641 6.01 35.38 8.71
N VAL A 642 6.17 34.10 9.09
CA VAL A 642 6.79 33.05 8.26
C VAL A 642 5.81 32.48 7.24
N VAL A 643 4.52 32.40 7.60
CA VAL A 643 3.50 31.72 6.79
C VAL A 643 2.83 32.64 5.77
N SER A 644 2.76 33.94 6.06
CA SER A 644 2.08 34.96 5.24
C SER A 644 2.93 35.54 4.11
N SER A 645 4.19 35.09 3.95
CA SER A 645 5.17 35.63 3.00
C SER A 645 5.40 37.16 3.10
N LEU A 646 5.04 37.78 4.23
CA LEU A 646 5.21 39.22 4.46
C LEU A 646 6.68 39.61 4.70
N ALA A 647 7.50 38.67 5.15
CA ALA A 647 8.92 38.82 5.37
C ALA A 647 9.65 37.54 4.97
N GLU A 648 10.86 37.68 4.40
CA GLU A 648 11.71 36.55 4.05
C GLU A 648 12.31 35.94 5.33
N PRO A 649 12.07 34.64 5.62
CA PRO A 649 12.60 33.99 6.81
C PRO A 649 14.07 33.61 6.69
N ASP A 650 14.78 33.67 7.81
CA ASP A 650 16.08 33.02 7.95
C ASP A 650 15.90 31.50 7.76
N THR A 651 16.70 30.93 6.87
CA THR A 651 16.64 29.50 6.55
C THR A 651 17.89 28.80 7.05
N VAL A 652 17.71 27.84 7.97
CA VAL A 652 18.78 26.96 8.46
C VAL A 652 18.51 25.55 7.97
N THR A 653 19.47 24.99 7.23
CA THR A 653 19.40 23.58 6.81
C THR A 653 20.25 22.73 7.74
N LEU A 654 19.70 21.64 8.25
CA LEU A 654 20.40 20.64 9.05
C LEU A 654 20.49 19.36 8.25
N GLU A 655 21.64 18.70 8.27
CA GLU A 655 21.81 17.33 7.80
C GLU A 655 21.78 16.37 8.99
N ARG A 656 20.90 15.36 8.91
CA ARG A 656 20.85 14.25 9.86
C ARG A 656 21.80 13.15 9.38
N SER A 657 22.65 12.57 10.22
CA SER A 657 23.44 11.38 9.86
C SER A 657 22.62 10.09 9.95
N GLU A 658 23.21 8.92 9.71
CA GLU A 658 22.55 7.63 9.95
C GLU A 658 22.32 7.35 11.44
N ASP A 659 23.28 7.75 12.29
CA ASP A 659 23.22 7.60 13.74
C ASP A 659 22.32 8.64 14.42
N GLY A 660 21.71 9.54 13.63
CA GLY A 660 20.81 10.58 14.12
C GLY A 660 21.51 11.84 14.62
N LEU A 661 22.82 11.99 14.42
CA LEU A 661 23.53 13.24 14.68
C LEU A 661 23.04 14.31 13.70
N MET A 662 22.89 15.55 14.18
CA MET A 662 22.46 16.69 13.35
C MET A 662 23.63 17.64 13.17
N THR A 663 23.93 17.98 11.92
CA THR A 663 24.97 18.93 11.53
C THR A 663 24.34 20.10 10.81
N ILE A 664 24.75 21.33 11.12
CA ILE A 664 24.27 22.51 10.38
C ILE A 664 24.99 22.55 9.03
N LEU A 665 24.21 22.60 7.95
CA LEU A 665 24.71 22.93 6.61
C LEU A 665 24.69 24.45 6.48
N LEU A 666 25.88 25.05 6.58
CA LEU A 666 26.09 26.50 6.39
C LEU A 666 26.21 26.86 4.91
#